data_AF-A0A7L3NKJ7-F1
#
_entry.id   AF-A0A7L3NKJ7-F1
#
_cell.length_a   1.000
_cell.length_b   1.000
_cell.length_c   1.000
_cell.angle_alpha   90.00
_cell.angle_beta   90.00
_cell.angle_gamma   90.00
#
_symmetry.space_group_name_H-M   'P 1'
#
loop_
_entity.id
_entity.type
_entity.pdbx_description
1 polymer ?
#
loop_
_entity_poly.entity_id
_entity_poly.type
_entity_poly.pdbx_seq_one_letter_code
_entity_poly.pdbx_strand_id
1 'polypeptide(L)'
;MAIVLCLDVGFTMSNSASGEESPFEQAKKVMTKFVQRQVFAESKDEVAVVLFGTSGTRNGLASGDQYQNITVHRSLMLADFDLLEDIQDVIKPGTEQADFLDAIIVCMDLLQKETIGKKYEKRHIELFTDLSSPVSEDQLEIIVANLKKTGISLQFFLPFPVDADDEGGDTSASIHSQMHRNSFPRKGLTEQQKEGIDVVKKLMHTLDEEGGLEEIYTFRESLERLSMFKKIERRPMAWPCQLTIGSNLSIRIVAYKSVTEENVKKVWTVVDAKTLRKDDVRKETVYCLNDDDETEIQKDDIIQGFRYGSDIVPFSKEDEEQMKYKTEAKCFSVLGFSRSSQIQRHYYMGNQSLKVFAAKDDENAAVAFSALVHALDELKVVAIVRYAYDRRSNPQIGVAFPYIKDAYECLIYVQLPYMEDLRQYIFSSLKNKKKCIPTEDQLSAIDSLIDSMNLVYEDDDGENFEDLFKPSKIPNPRFQRLYQCLQHKAFHPNEPLPPIEQHLLEMMEIPHVVKERCQAPLEKVKALFPLKEVSKKKEEKTAQDIFKDNDDGPNPKKPKIEDEEGSFSIMKLAEGNVTSVGSVNPAEDFRILVRQKNADFKDVSQQLIHRIDQFLENKGSQYYMKGINCIRVFREEAIKLSKVQCFNDFLQALKSKVEDKAFADFWEIMIQDRISLITKVEAEGSLVTSEEAEKFLAPKEKKNESLPTTDEGGDVDDLVSTI
;
A
#
# COMPACT_ATOMS: atom_id res chain seq x y z
N MET A 1 -9.43 -12.84 -18.60
CA MET A 1 -9.00 -14.17 -19.07
C MET A 1 -10.02 -15.20 -18.60
N ALA A 2 -10.07 -16.36 -19.25
CA ALA A 2 -10.87 -17.49 -18.77
C ALA A 2 -9.90 -18.57 -18.29
N ILE A 3 -10.05 -19.01 -17.04
CA ILE A 3 -9.08 -19.88 -16.37
C ILE A 3 -9.83 -21.06 -15.76
N VAL A 4 -9.32 -22.26 -15.96
CA VAL A 4 -9.80 -23.47 -15.27
C VAL A 4 -8.70 -23.97 -14.35
N LEU A 5 -9.00 -24.04 -13.06
CA LEU A 5 -8.18 -24.72 -12.07
C LEU A 5 -8.65 -26.18 -12.02
N CYS A 6 -7.78 -27.09 -12.46
CA CYS A 6 -8.06 -28.52 -12.50
C CYS A 6 -7.25 -29.23 -11.42
N LEU A 7 -7.93 -29.64 -10.34
CA LEU A 7 -7.30 -30.22 -9.16
C LEU A 7 -7.55 -31.73 -9.08
N ASP A 8 -6.48 -32.48 -8.91
CA ASP A 8 -6.51 -33.88 -8.50
C ASP A 8 -6.94 -33.97 -7.03
N VAL A 9 -8.07 -34.61 -6.79
CA VAL A 9 -8.57 -34.91 -5.45
C VAL A 9 -8.47 -36.41 -5.15
N GLY A 10 -7.77 -37.20 -5.96
CA GLY A 10 -7.68 -38.64 -5.77
C GLY A 10 -7.03 -39.04 -4.44
N PHE A 11 -7.22 -40.29 -4.05
CA PHE A 11 -6.70 -40.81 -2.78
C PHE A 11 -5.19 -40.62 -2.62
N THR A 12 -4.42 -40.75 -3.70
CA THR A 12 -2.95 -40.64 -3.71
C THR A 12 -2.46 -39.25 -3.33
N MET A 13 -3.21 -38.19 -3.67
CA MET A 13 -2.88 -36.81 -3.35
C MET A 13 -2.86 -36.55 -1.83
N SER A 14 -3.52 -37.39 -1.04
CA SER A 14 -3.54 -37.30 0.42
C SER A 14 -2.35 -37.98 1.10
N ASN A 15 -1.53 -38.72 0.36
CA ASN A 15 -0.37 -39.41 0.92
C ASN A 15 0.75 -38.41 1.25
N SER A 16 1.22 -38.41 2.49
CA SER A 16 2.39 -37.64 2.89
C SER A 16 3.32 -38.41 3.82
N ALA A 17 4.60 -38.08 3.80
CA ALA A 17 5.56 -38.57 4.78
C ALA A 17 5.36 -37.84 6.12
N SER A 18 5.82 -38.45 7.22
CA SER A 18 5.70 -37.86 8.56
C SER A 18 6.44 -36.51 8.62
N GLY A 19 5.69 -35.42 8.83
CA GLY A 19 6.22 -34.06 8.91
C GLY A 19 6.21 -33.28 7.59
N GLU A 20 5.78 -33.91 6.49
CA GLU A 20 5.59 -33.24 5.20
C GLU A 20 4.09 -33.00 4.93
N GLU A 21 3.79 -31.86 4.32
CA GLU A 21 2.45 -31.55 3.83
C GLU A 21 2.13 -32.40 2.60
N SER A 22 0.90 -32.92 2.52
CA SER A 22 0.47 -33.72 1.39
C SER A 22 0.44 -32.90 0.09
N PRO A 23 0.63 -33.55 -1.08
CA PRO A 23 0.47 -32.90 -2.37
C PRO A 23 -0.85 -32.15 -2.50
N PHE A 24 -1.93 -32.70 -1.95
CA PHE A 24 -3.24 -32.05 -1.88
C PHE A 24 -3.23 -30.72 -1.13
N GLU A 25 -2.67 -30.67 0.08
CA GLU A 25 -2.61 -29.45 0.87
C GLU A 25 -1.70 -28.40 0.23
N GLN A 26 -0.59 -28.83 -0.39
CA GLN A 26 0.29 -27.95 -1.15
C GLN A 26 -0.44 -27.35 -2.36
N ALA A 27 -1.16 -28.17 -3.14
CA ALA A 27 -1.96 -27.71 -4.27
C ALA A 27 -3.06 -26.74 -3.84
N LYS A 28 -3.80 -27.05 -2.76
CA LYS A 28 -4.81 -26.15 -2.17
C LYS A 28 -4.23 -24.81 -1.78
N LYS A 29 -3.03 -24.78 -1.16
CA LYS A 29 -2.35 -23.52 -0.85
C LYS A 29 -2.06 -22.74 -2.11
N VAL A 30 -1.46 -23.36 -3.13
CA VAL A 30 -1.17 -22.72 -4.41
C VAL A 30 -2.46 -22.12 -5.03
N MET A 31 -3.53 -22.91 -5.14
CA MET A 31 -4.83 -22.45 -5.64
C MET A 31 -5.43 -21.31 -4.78
N THR A 32 -5.32 -21.40 -3.45
CA THR A 32 -5.81 -20.34 -2.55
C THR A 32 -5.07 -19.03 -2.80
N LYS A 33 -3.74 -19.06 -2.94
CA LYS A 33 -2.92 -17.87 -3.25
C LYS A 33 -3.29 -17.27 -4.60
N PHE A 34 -3.56 -18.12 -5.58
CA PHE A 34 -4.06 -17.71 -6.88
C PHE A 34 -5.37 -16.93 -6.77
N VAL A 35 -6.39 -17.55 -6.19
CA VAL A 35 -7.74 -16.98 -6.07
C VAL A 35 -7.73 -15.73 -5.19
N GLN A 36 -6.95 -15.72 -4.09
CA GLN A 36 -6.77 -14.55 -3.22
C GLN A 36 -6.34 -13.33 -4.05
N ARG A 37 -5.34 -13.49 -4.92
CA ARG A 37 -4.86 -12.40 -5.77
C ARG A 37 -5.95 -11.94 -6.75
N GLN A 38 -6.70 -12.87 -7.35
CA GLN A 38 -7.79 -12.52 -8.27
C GLN A 38 -8.89 -11.69 -7.58
N VAL A 39 -9.31 -12.11 -6.38
CA VAL A 39 -10.33 -11.43 -5.58
C VAL A 39 -9.85 -10.06 -5.11
N PHE A 40 -8.70 -9.99 -4.43
CA PHE A 40 -8.25 -8.75 -3.79
C PHE A 40 -7.67 -7.72 -4.77
N ALA A 41 -7.11 -8.17 -5.91
CA ALA A 41 -6.68 -7.28 -6.97
C ALA A 41 -7.83 -6.85 -7.91
N GLU A 42 -9.06 -7.32 -7.66
CA GLU A 42 -10.27 -7.09 -8.46
C GLU A 42 -10.03 -7.38 -9.94
N SER A 43 -9.47 -8.57 -10.22
CA SER A 43 -9.31 -8.98 -11.61
C SER A 43 -10.67 -9.23 -12.25
N LYS A 44 -10.73 -9.03 -13.57
CA LYS A 44 -11.90 -9.37 -14.39
C LYS A 44 -11.77 -10.77 -15.00
N ASP A 45 -10.89 -11.58 -14.42
CA ASP A 45 -10.66 -12.94 -14.87
C ASP A 45 -11.77 -13.81 -14.29
N GLU A 46 -12.36 -14.65 -15.14
CA GLU A 46 -13.32 -15.64 -14.71
C GLU A 46 -12.58 -16.97 -14.49
N VAL A 47 -12.91 -17.62 -13.37
CA VAL A 47 -12.27 -18.84 -12.88
C VAL A 47 -13.34 -19.92 -12.76
N ALA A 48 -13.04 -21.10 -13.29
CA ALA A 48 -13.79 -22.33 -13.08
C ALA A 48 -12.92 -23.32 -12.29
N VAL A 49 -13.57 -24.25 -11.58
CA VAL A 49 -12.87 -25.33 -10.85
C VAL A 49 -13.39 -26.68 -11.31
N VAL A 50 -12.48 -27.51 -11.77
CA VAL A 50 -12.71 -28.91 -12.14
C VAL A 50 -11.92 -29.78 -11.19
N LEU A 51 -12.57 -30.81 -10.65
CA LEU A 51 -11.98 -31.79 -9.75
C LEU A 51 -11.99 -33.15 -10.43
N PHE A 52 -10.89 -33.89 -10.36
CA PHE A 52 -10.83 -35.26 -10.86
C PHE A 52 -10.31 -36.21 -9.77
N GLY A 53 -10.73 -37.48 -9.80
CA GLY A 53 -10.60 -38.41 -8.67
C GLY A 53 -11.73 -38.26 -7.63
N THR A 54 -12.86 -37.64 -8.01
CA THR A 54 -14.02 -37.50 -7.12
C THR A 54 -14.81 -38.81 -7.01
N SER A 55 -15.47 -39.03 -5.86
CA SER A 55 -16.33 -40.21 -5.65
C SER A 55 -17.58 -40.24 -6.55
N GLY A 56 -18.00 -39.08 -7.07
CA GLY A 56 -19.07 -38.97 -8.07
C GLY A 56 -18.58 -38.33 -9.36
N THR A 57 -19.44 -38.36 -10.38
CA THR A 57 -19.19 -37.74 -11.69
C THR A 57 -20.21 -36.64 -11.93
N ARG A 58 -19.75 -35.42 -12.22
CA ARG A 58 -20.60 -34.28 -12.59
C ARG A 58 -19.91 -33.44 -13.66
N ASN A 59 -19.94 -33.91 -14.90
CA ASN A 59 -19.46 -33.17 -16.06
C ASN A 59 -20.36 -33.43 -17.27
N GLY A 60 -20.31 -32.54 -18.27
CA GLY A 60 -21.20 -32.59 -19.43
C GLY A 60 -20.83 -33.61 -20.49
N LEU A 61 -19.71 -34.33 -20.34
CA LEU A 61 -19.21 -35.33 -21.28
C LEU A 61 -19.37 -36.77 -20.76
N ALA A 62 -19.68 -36.93 -19.46
CA ALA A 62 -19.84 -38.23 -18.82
C ALA A 62 -20.90 -39.07 -19.54
N SER A 63 -20.45 -40.16 -20.18
CA SER A 63 -21.30 -41.08 -20.92
C SER A 63 -20.69 -42.48 -20.90
N GLY A 64 -21.46 -43.46 -20.42
CA GLY A 64 -20.96 -44.83 -20.24
C GLY A 64 -19.77 -44.85 -19.27
N ASP A 65 -18.67 -45.49 -19.66
CA ASP A 65 -17.46 -45.63 -18.83
C ASP A 65 -16.42 -44.52 -19.06
N GLN A 66 -16.71 -43.51 -19.89
CA GLN A 66 -15.77 -42.41 -20.19
C GLN A 66 -16.02 -41.16 -19.33
N TYR A 67 -14.95 -40.44 -19.01
CA TYR A 67 -14.97 -39.19 -18.23
C TYR A 67 -15.61 -39.34 -16.85
N GLN A 68 -15.42 -40.51 -16.22
CA GLN A 68 -15.90 -40.80 -14.87
C GLN A 68 -15.02 -40.16 -13.80
N ASN A 69 -15.56 -39.99 -12.59
CA ASN A 69 -14.85 -39.45 -11.43
C ASN A 69 -14.30 -38.02 -11.64
N ILE A 70 -14.90 -37.28 -12.58
CA ILE A 70 -14.60 -35.88 -12.86
C ILE A 70 -15.84 -35.03 -12.58
N THR A 71 -15.66 -33.99 -11.77
CA THR A 71 -16.70 -33.08 -11.31
C THR A 71 -16.31 -31.64 -11.64
N VAL A 72 -17.12 -30.96 -12.43
CA VAL A 72 -17.12 -29.50 -12.53
C VAL A 72 -17.68 -28.99 -11.20
N HIS A 73 -16.79 -28.59 -10.29
CA HIS A 73 -17.18 -28.08 -8.97
C HIS A 73 -17.80 -26.69 -9.09
N ARG A 74 -17.24 -25.86 -9.97
CA ARG A 74 -17.71 -24.50 -10.22
C ARG A 74 -17.54 -24.13 -11.70
N SER A 75 -18.60 -23.61 -12.30
CA SER A 75 -18.61 -23.03 -13.65
C SER A 75 -17.84 -21.71 -13.72
N LEU A 76 -17.50 -21.26 -14.92
CA LEU A 76 -16.72 -20.07 -15.21
C LEU A 76 -17.46 -18.80 -14.76
N MET A 77 -16.96 -18.18 -13.69
CA MET A 77 -17.48 -16.93 -13.15
C MET A 77 -16.36 -16.13 -12.46
N LEU A 78 -16.64 -14.88 -12.08
CA LEU A 78 -15.67 -14.10 -11.30
C LEU A 78 -15.35 -14.82 -9.98
N ALA A 79 -14.08 -14.77 -9.58
CA ALA A 79 -13.65 -15.28 -8.29
C ALA A 79 -14.24 -14.42 -7.15
N ASP A 80 -14.71 -15.08 -6.09
CA ASP A 80 -15.30 -14.47 -4.91
C ASP A 80 -14.81 -15.15 -3.62
N PHE A 81 -15.34 -14.71 -2.48
CA PHE A 81 -15.03 -15.28 -1.17
C PHE A 81 -15.58 -16.71 -1.02
N ASP A 82 -16.72 -17.02 -1.63
CA ASP A 82 -17.30 -18.36 -1.62
C ASP A 82 -16.33 -19.38 -2.27
N LEU A 83 -15.64 -19.00 -3.36
CA LEU A 83 -14.60 -19.86 -3.96
C LEU A 83 -13.43 -20.13 -3.00
N LEU A 84 -13.03 -19.11 -2.25
CA LEU A 84 -11.92 -19.22 -1.29
C LEU A 84 -12.31 -20.14 -0.13
N GLU A 85 -13.54 -20.02 0.36
CA GLU A 85 -14.11 -20.89 1.40
C GLU A 85 -14.27 -22.33 0.88
N ASP A 86 -14.76 -22.51 -0.35
CA ASP A 86 -14.90 -23.81 -0.99
C ASP A 86 -13.54 -24.54 -1.08
N ILE A 87 -12.51 -23.86 -1.56
CA ILE A 87 -11.16 -24.42 -1.65
C ILE A 87 -10.64 -24.77 -0.25
N GLN A 88 -10.84 -23.91 0.75
CA GLN A 88 -10.32 -24.12 2.10
C GLN A 88 -11.03 -25.27 2.84
N ASP A 89 -12.36 -25.31 2.82
CA ASP A 89 -13.15 -26.12 3.75
C ASP A 89 -14.01 -27.22 3.09
N VAL A 90 -14.47 -26.99 1.84
CA VAL A 90 -15.40 -27.89 1.14
C VAL A 90 -14.68 -28.95 0.31
N ILE A 91 -13.65 -28.55 -0.43
CA ILE A 91 -12.88 -29.46 -1.30
C ILE A 91 -11.99 -30.34 -0.42
N LYS A 92 -12.25 -31.65 -0.49
CA LYS A 92 -11.58 -32.70 0.29
C LYS A 92 -11.08 -33.82 -0.64
N PRO A 93 -10.08 -34.60 -0.20
CA PRO A 93 -9.65 -35.78 -0.94
C PRO A 93 -10.79 -36.79 -1.10
N GLY A 94 -10.94 -37.30 -2.30
CA GLY A 94 -11.79 -38.43 -2.68
C GLY A 94 -11.09 -39.78 -2.50
N THR A 95 -11.82 -40.84 -2.84
CA THR A 95 -11.36 -42.23 -2.75
C THR A 95 -10.99 -42.84 -4.11
N GLU A 96 -11.37 -42.18 -5.18
CA GLU A 96 -11.25 -42.70 -6.55
C GLU A 96 -10.05 -42.07 -7.26
N GLN A 97 -9.71 -42.61 -8.42
CA GLN A 97 -8.71 -42.06 -9.33
C GLN A 97 -9.37 -41.77 -10.68
N ALA A 98 -8.80 -40.83 -11.43
CA ALA A 98 -9.26 -40.50 -12.77
C ALA A 98 -8.06 -40.12 -13.65
N ASP A 99 -8.19 -40.34 -14.95
CA ASP A 99 -7.17 -39.94 -15.92
C ASP A 99 -7.11 -38.41 -16.02
N PHE A 100 -5.91 -37.84 -15.87
CA PHE A 100 -5.72 -36.40 -15.99
C PHE A 100 -5.92 -35.91 -17.43
N LEU A 101 -5.72 -36.75 -18.46
CA LEU A 101 -5.99 -36.39 -19.85
C LEU A 101 -7.50 -36.24 -20.10
N ASP A 102 -8.32 -37.12 -19.51
CA ASP A 102 -9.78 -36.98 -19.49
C ASP A 102 -10.21 -35.70 -18.78
N ALA A 103 -9.54 -35.36 -17.67
CA ALA A 103 -9.80 -34.11 -16.95
C ALA A 103 -9.46 -32.87 -17.82
N ILE A 104 -8.37 -32.91 -18.60
CA ILE A 104 -8.01 -31.85 -19.56
C ILE A 104 -9.10 -31.70 -20.63
N ILE A 105 -9.62 -32.80 -21.17
CA ILE A 105 -10.70 -32.77 -22.16
C ILE A 105 -11.96 -32.12 -21.58
N VAL A 106 -12.34 -32.48 -20.35
CA VAL A 106 -13.47 -31.85 -19.64
C VAL A 106 -13.23 -30.35 -19.45
N CYS A 107 -12.01 -29.93 -19.10
CA CYS A 107 -11.65 -28.52 -18.97
C CYS A 107 -11.75 -27.77 -20.31
N MET A 108 -11.33 -28.41 -21.40
CA MET A 108 -11.43 -27.84 -22.75
C MET A 108 -12.89 -27.67 -23.19
N ASP A 109 -13.74 -28.66 -22.94
CA ASP A 109 -15.18 -28.60 -23.23
C ASP A 109 -15.87 -27.49 -22.42
N LEU A 110 -15.55 -27.37 -21.13
CA LEU A 110 -16.06 -26.31 -20.27
C LEU A 110 -15.68 -24.92 -20.81
N LEU A 111 -14.39 -24.70 -21.11
CA LEU A 111 -13.92 -23.46 -21.71
C LEU A 111 -14.57 -23.20 -23.06
N GLN A 112 -14.73 -24.22 -23.89
CA GLN A 112 -15.34 -24.05 -25.21
C GLN A 112 -16.81 -23.67 -25.10
N LYS A 113 -17.59 -24.27 -24.20
CA LYS A 113 -19.02 -23.98 -24.02
C LYS A 113 -19.25 -22.62 -23.36
N GLU A 114 -18.56 -22.35 -22.26
CA GLU A 114 -18.85 -21.18 -21.41
C GLU A 114 -18.19 -19.89 -21.90
N THR A 115 -17.26 -19.98 -22.84
CA THR A 115 -16.69 -18.79 -23.50
C THR A 115 -17.42 -18.38 -24.78
N ILE A 116 -18.47 -19.10 -25.20
CA ILE A 116 -19.30 -18.71 -26.36
C ILE A 116 -20.01 -17.38 -26.05
N GLY A 117 -19.89 -16.42 -26.97
CA GLY A 117 -20.54 -15.10 -26.84
C GLY A 117 -19.84 -14.14 -25.87
N LYS A 118 -18.79 -14.59 -25.16
CA LYS A 118 -17.97 -13.75 -24.28
C LYS A 118 -16.59 -13.50 -24.88
N LYS A 119 -16.04 -12.30 -24.70
CA LYS A 119 -14.72 -11.92 -25.23
C LYS A 119 -13.63 -12.13 -24.17
N TYR A 120 -12.74 -13.10 -24.42
CA TYR A 120 -11.53 -13.30 -23.62
C TYR A 120 -10.28 -13.13 -24.48
N GLU A 121 -9.25 -12.51 -23.92
CA GLU A 121 -7.95 -12.36 -24.60
C GLU A 121 -7.13 -13.66 -24.60
N LYS A 122 -7.29 -14.48 -23.56
CA LYS A 122 -6.57 -15.74 -23.35
C LYS A 122 -7.46 -16.73 -22.59
N ARG A 123 -7.26 -18.01 -22.87
CA ARG A 123 -7.87 -19.16 -22.20
C ARG A 123 -6.76 -20.04 -21.62
N HIS A 124 -6.87 -20.45 -20.37
CA HIS A 124 -5.80 -21.15 -19.68
C HIS A 124 -6.32 -22.27 -18.78
N ILE A 125 -5.59 -23.38 -18.73
CA ILE A 125 -5.81 -24.49 -17.80
C ILE A 125 -4.57 -24.63 -16.91
N GLU A 126 -4.80 -24.69 -15.60
CA GLU A 126 -3.79 -24.97 -14.58
C GLU A 126 -4.13 -26.33 -13.95
N LEU A 127 -3.25 -27.32 -14.13
CA LEU A 127 -3.47 -28.69 -13.64
C LEU A 127 -2.58 -28.99 -12.44
N PHE A 128 -3.18 -29.44 -11.33
CA PHE A 128 -2.51 -29.79 -10.08
C PHE A 128 -2.67 -31.29 -9.80
N THR A 129 -1.59 -32.07 -9.82
CA THR A 129 -1.63 -33.53 -9.65
C THR A 129 -0.31 -34.09 -9.14
N ASP A 130 -0.36 -35.28 -8.54
CA ASP A 130 0.82 -36.07 -8.15
C ASP A 130 1.22 -37.12 -9.22
N LEU A 131 0.51 -37.18 -10.35
CA LEU A 131 0.68 -38.14 -11.45
C LEU A 131 0.65 -39.62 -11.01
N SER A 132 -0.04 -39.95 -9.93
CA SER A 132 -0.14 -41.33 -9.42
C SER A 132 -1.38 -42.07 -9.93
N SER A 133 -2.18 -41.44 -10.78
CA SER A 133 -3.33 -42.06 -11.45
C SER A 133 -2.93 -42.66 -12.80
N PRO A 134 -3.49 -43.81 -13.21
CA PRO A 134 -3.24 -44.38 -14.53
C PRO A 134 -3.63 -43.41 -15.66
N VAL A 135 -2.83 -43.38 -16.73
CA VAL A 135 -3.02 -42.48 -17.88
C VAL A 135 -3.13 -43.26 -19.18
N SER A 136 -4.01 -42.84 -20.09
CA SER A 136 -4.16 -43.41 -21.44
C SER A 136 -3.61 -42.46 -22.52
N GLU A 137 -2.53 -42.85 -23.20
CA GLU A 137 -1.93 -42.02 -24.27
C GLU A 137 -2.77 -41.94 -25.56
N ASP A 138 -3.85 -42.72 -25.70
CA ASP A 138 -4.59 -42.90 -26.97
C ASP A 138 -5.14 -41.59 -27.58
N GLN A 139 -5.38 -40.58 -26.75
CA GLN A 139 -5.98 -39.29 -27.18
C GLN A 139 -4.97 -38.13 -27.20
N LEU A 140 -3.69 -38.36 -26.93
CA LEU A 140 -2.70 -37.31 -26.72
C LEU A 140 -2.58 -36.36 -27.92
N GLU A 141 -2.42 -36.90 -29.13
CA GLU A 141 -2.31 -36.09 -30.35
C GLU A 141 -3.55 -35.24 -30.62
N ILE A 142 -4.73 -35.80 -30.32
CA ILE A 142 -6.02 -35.12 -30.49
C ILE A 142 -6.15 -33.97 -29.49
N ILE A 143 -5.74 -34.19 -28.24
CA ILE A 143 -5.73 -33.16 -27.19
C ILE A 143 -4.82 -32.01 -27.60
N VAL A 144 -3.58 -32.30 -28.03
CA VAL A 144 -2.63 -31.25 -28.47
C VAL A 144 -3.18 -30.47 -29.67
N ALA A 145 -3.71 -31.16 -30.68
CA ALA A 145 -4.28 -30.51 -31.85
C ALA A 145 -5.45 -29.58 -31.47
N ASN A 146 -6.31 -30.00 -30.55
CA ASN A 146 -7.42 -29.20 -30.07
C ASN A 146 -6.97 -28.03 -29.19
N LEU A 147 -5.96 -28.20 -28.31
CA LEU A 147 -5.38 -27.11 -27.51
C LEU A 147 -4.80 -26.01 -28.41
N LYS A 148 -4.01 -26.39 -29.42
CA LYS A 148 -3.46 -25.45 -30.42
C LYS A 148 -4.57 -24.74 -31.20
N LYS A 149 -5.56 -25.49 -31.70
CA LYS A 149 -6.68 -24.93 -32.48
C LYS A 149 -7.55 -23.96 -31.68
N THR A 150 -7.74 -24.23 -30.39
CA THR A 150 -8.57 -23.40 -29.51
C THR A 150 -7.81 -22.28 -28.82
N GLY A 151 -6.47 -22.27 -28.94
CA GLY A 151 -5.58 -21.28 -28.33
C GLY A 151 -5.58 -21.34 -26.81
N ILE A 152 -5.76 -22.54 -26.23
CA ILE A 152 -5.74 -22.77 -24.79
C ILE A 152 -4.31 -23.08 -24.36
N SER A 153 -3.77 -22.31 -23.41
CA SER A 153 -2.48 -22.61 -22.79
C SER A 153 -2.65 -23.56 -21.60
N LEU A 154 -1.64 -24.39 -21.33
CA LEU A 154 -1.64 -25.39 -20.26
C LEU A 154 -0.40 -25.19 -19.36
N GLN A 155 -0.58 -25.37 -18.06
CA GLN A 155 0.50 -25.38 -17.05
C GLN A 155 0.28 -26.55 -16.10
N PHE A 156 1.38 -27.21 -15.71
CA PHE A 156 1.37 -28.33 -14.78
C PHE A 156 2.02 -27.93 -13.45
N PHE A 157 1.42 -28.40 -12.37
CA PHE A 157 1.89 -28.23 -11.00
C PHE A 157 2.01 -29.59 -10.32
N LEU A 158 3.25 -29.97 -9.99
CA LEU A 158 3.61 -31.29 -9.49
C LEU A 158 4.28 -31.22 -8.10
N PRO A 159 4.28 -32.29 -7.29
CA PRO A 159 5.00 -32.31 -6.02
C PRO A 159 6.52 -32.50 -6.17
N PHE A 160 7.00 -32.86 -7.37
CA PHE A 160 8.40 -33.17 -7.68
C PHE A 160 8.86 -32.52 -8.99
N PRO A 161 10.18 -32.27 -9.16
CA PRO A 161 10.74 -31.77 -10.40
C PRO A 161 10.75 -32.84 -11.50
N VAL A 162 10.75 -32.39 -12.75
CA VAL A 162 10.62 -33.20 -13.97
C VAL A 162 11.94 -33.89 -14.38
N ASP A 163 13.07 -33.41 -13.86
CA ASP A 163 14.43 -33.86 -14.19
C ASP A 163 15.05 -34.78 -13.12
N ALA A 164 14.22 -35.41 -12.27
CA ALA A 164 14.71 -36.16 -11.11
C ALA A 164 15.44 -37.48 -11.46
N ASP A 165 15.25 -38.04 -12.66
CA ASP A 165 15.60 -39.44 -12.98
C ASP A 165 16.66 -39.65 -14.07
N ASP A 166 17.43 -38.64 -14.49
CA ASP A 166 18.64 -38.86 -15.34
C ASP A 166 19.82 -39.43 -14.50
N GLU A 167 19.58 -40.53 -13.77
CA GLU A 167 20.60 -41.32 -13.05
C GLU A 167 21.45 -42.22 -13.99
N GLY A 168 21.40 -41.98 -15.30
CA GLY A 168 22.10 -42.76 -16.32
C GLY A 168 23.44 -42.19 -16.81
N GLY A 169 23.84 -40.99 -16.40
CA GLY A 169 25.05 -40.31 -16.88
C GLY A 169 25.81 -39.60 -15.76
N ASP A 170 27.11 -39.89 -15.66
CA ASP A 170 28.12 -39.33 -14.73
C ASP A 170 27.65 -38.83 -13.35
N THR A 171 27.84 -39.73 -12.38
CA THR A 171 27.64 -39.63 -10.92
C THR A 171 28.19 -38.40 -10.19
N SER A 172 28.76 -37.40 -10.86
CA SER A 172 29.23 -36.15 -10.24
C SER A 172 28.34 -34.95 -10.57
N ALA A 173 27.67 -34.89 -11.72
CA ALA A 173 26.86 -33.74 -12.12
C ALA A 173 25.44 -33.79 -11.53
N SER A 174 24.82 -34.97 -11.48
CA SER A 174 23.43 -35.15 -11.03
C SER A 174 23.23 -35.05 -9.51
N ILE A 175 24.32 -35.16 -8.73
CA ILE A 175 24.29 -34.96 -7.27
C ILE A 175 24.16 -33.47 -6.94
N HIS A 176 24.69 -32.58 -7.78
CA HIS A 176 24.72 -31.15 -7.51
C HIS A 176 23.35 -30.49 -7.66
N SER A 177 22.56 -30.82 -8.69
CA SER A 177 21.23 -30.21 -8.87
C SER A 177 20.23 -30.59 -7.77
N GLN A 178 20.35 -31.80 -7.18
CA GLN A 178 19.45 -32.31 -6.16
C GLN A 178 19.78 -31.84 -4.73
N MET A 179 21.04 -31.45 -4.44
CA MET A 179 21.43 -31.00 -3.10
C MET A 179 21.01 -29.55 -2.79
N HIS A 180 20.61 -28.76 -3.80
CA HIS A 180 20.55 -27.30 -3.70
C HIS A 180 19.17 -26.67 -3.44
N ARG A 181 18.07 -27.44 -3.55
CA ARG A 181 16.73 -27.02 -3.11
C ARG A 181 16.23 -27.98 -2.04
N ASN A 182 15.77 -27.43 -0.92
CA ASN A 182 15.28 -28.15 0.26
C ASN A 182 14.60 -29.49 -0.11
N SER A 183 15.26 -30.59 0.25
CA SER A 183 14.96 -32.02 0.01
C SER A 183 13.56 -32.30 -0.56
N PHE A 184 13.52 -32.74 -1.82
CA PHE A 184 12.39 -33.48 -2.39
C PHE A 184 12.30 -34.89 -1.74
N PRO A 185 11.21 -35.65 -1.95
CA PRO A 185 10.99 -36.91 -1.25
C PRO A 185 12.19 -37.85 -1.39
N ARG A 186 12.71 -38.34 -0.26
CA ARG A 186 13.82 -39.32 -0.21
C ARG A 186 13.46 -40.70 -0.80
N LYS A 187 12.20 -40.89 -1.21
CA LYS A 187 11.71 -42.07 -1.92
C LYS A 187 11.66 -41.75 -3.40
N GLY A 188 12.25 -42.63 -4.23
CA GLY A 188 12.17 -42.54 -5.68
C GLY A 188 10.72 -42.55 -6.18
N LEU A 189 10.53 -41.99 -7.38
CA LEU A 189 9.23 -41.90 -8.06
C LEU A 189 8.68 -43.31 -8.33
N THR A 190 7.36 -43.46 -8.21
CA THR A 190 6.68 -44.69 -8.62
C THR A 190 6.71 -44.85 -10.13
N GLU A 191 6.61 -46.09 -10.65
CA GLU A 191 6.60 -46.32 -12.09
C GLU A 191 5.43 -45.63 -12.80
N GLN A 192 4.26 -45.52 -12.14
CA GLN A 192 3.12 -44.75 -12.66
C GLN A 192 3.43 -43.26 -12.76
N GLN A 193 4.13 -42.69 -11.78
CA GLN A 193 4.56 -41.30 -11.84
C GLN A 193 5.56 -41.05 -12.96
N LYS A 194 6.49 -41.98 -13.19
CA LYS A 194 7.45 -41.88 -14.31
C LYS A 194 6.73 -41.91 -15.65
N GLU A 195 5.81 -42.85 -15.84
CA GLU A 195 4.97 -42.91 -17.04
C GLU A 195 4.17 -41.60 -17.23
N GLY A 196 3.53 -41.10 -16.17
CA GLY A 196 2.84 -39.82 -16.19
C GLY A 196 3.72 -38.63 -16.54
N ILE A 197 4.96 -38.56 -16.00
CA ILE A 197 5.93 -37.52 -16.33
C ILE A 197 6.30 -37.57 -17.82
N ASP A 198 6.53 -38.77 -18.36
CA ASP A 198 6.85 -38.94 -19.79
C ASP A 198 5.70 -38.47 -20.67
N VAL A 199 4.45 -38.80 -20.31
CA VAL A 199 3.27 -38.29 -21.04
C VAL A 199 3.20 -36.76 -20.97
N VAL A 200 3.42 -36.17 -19.80
CA VAL A 200 3.42 -34.71 -19.61
C VAL A 200 4.55 -34.05 -20.41
N LYS A 201 5.77 -34.60 -20.40
CA LYS A 201 6.90 -34.11 -21.21
C LYS A 201 6.55 -34.12 -22.69
N LYS A 202 6.02 -35.25 -23.20
CA LYS A 202 5.56 -35.37 -24.60
C LYS A 202 4.47 -34.35 -24.93
N LEU A 203 3.46 -34.21 -24.06
CA LEU A 203 2.36 -33.27 -24.24
C LEU A 203 2.86 -31.83 -24.34
N MET A 204 3.67 -31.41 -23.37
CA MET A 204 4.14 -30.03 -23.25
C MET A 204 5.12 -29.66 -24.36
N HIS A 205 6.06 -30.56 -24.69
CA HIS A 205 6.99 -30.37 -25.81
C HIS A 205 6.24 -30.30 -27.15
N THR A 206 5.22 -31.15 -27.36
CA THR A 206 4.43 -31.11 -28.61
C THR A 206 3.55 -29.87 -28.67
N LEU A 207 3.09 -29.34 -27.53
CA LEU A 207 2.31 -28.10 -27.47
C LEU A 207 3.18 -26.87 -27.80
N ASP A 208 4.38 -26.80 -27.23
CA ASP A 208 5.35 -25.71 -27.37
C ASP A 208 6.79 -26.26 -27.32
N GLU A 209 7.45 -26.34 -28.48
CA GLU A 209 8.77 -26.97 -28.63
C GLU A 209 9.89 -26.18 -27.94
N GLU A 210 9.79 -24.85 -27.86
CA GLU A 210 10.84 -24.00 -27.29
C GLU A 210 10.63 -23.74 -25.79
N GLY A 211 9.37 -23.60 -25.36
CA GLY A 211 9.03 -23.16 -24.00
C GLY A 211 8.19 -24.11 -23.17
N GLY A 212 7.71 -25.24 -23.72
CA GLY A 212 6.72 -26.10 -23.06
C GLY A 212 7.20 -26.70 -21.74
N LEU A 213 8.47 -27.10 -21.65
CA LEU A 213 9.03 -27.69 -20.44
C LEU A 213 9.22 -26.67 -19.31
N GLU A 214 9.40 -25.38 -19.63
CA GLU A 214 9.47 -24.30 -18.63
C GLU A 214 8.12 -24.03 -17.93
N GLU A 215 7.03 -24.60 -18.44
CA GLU A 215 5.67 -24.45 -17.94
C GLU A 215 5.25 -25.57 -16.97
N ILE A 216 6.19 -26.43 -16.58
CA ILE A 216 6.00 -27.44 -15.55
C ILE A 216 6.69 -26.96 -14.28
N TYR A 217 5.89 -26.77 -13.23
CA TYR A 217 6.35 -26.22 -11.95
C TYR A 217 6.13 -27.21 -10.82
N THR A 218 6.96 -27.11 -9.78
CA THR A 218 6.65 -27.79 -8.51
C THR A 218 5.68 -26.94 -7.68
N PHE A 219 4.89 -27.55 -6.79
CA PHE A 219 4.03 -26.77 -5.87
C PHE A 219 4.84 -25.78 -5.03
N ARG A 220 6.01 -26.20 -4.53
CA ARG A 220 6.93 -25.33 -3.78
C ARG A 220 7.44 -24.17 -4.63
N GLU A 221 7.98 -24.44 -5.82
CA GLU A 221 8.45 -23.38 -6.72
C GLU A 221 7.32 -22.41 -7.07
N SER A 222 6.09 -22.91 -7.18
CA SER A 222 4.91 -22.12 -7.50
C SER A 222 4.48 -21.21 -6.35
N LEU A 223 4.65 -21.64 -5.09
CA LEU A 223 4.47 -20.77 -3.94
C LEU A 223 5.55 -19.69 -3.88
N GLU A 224 6.79 -20.03 -4.22
CA GLU A 224 7.93 -19.11 -4.15
C GLU A 224 7.96 -18.05 -5.27
N ARG A 225 7.73 -18.48 -6.50
CA ARG A 225 7.84 -17.65 -7.70
C ARG A 225 6.50 -17.09 -8.15
N LEU A 226 5.40 -17.53 -7.52
CA LEU A 226 4.02 -17.32 -7.96
C LEU A 226 3.85 -17.52 -9.47
N SER A 227 4.44 -18.61 -9.98
CA SER A 227 4.58 -18.93 -11.42
C SER A 227 3.27 -18.94 -12.19
N MET A 228 2.14 -19.24 -11.53
CA MET A 228 0.78 -19.16 -12.08
C MET A 228 0.47 -17.79 -12.71
N PHE A 229 1.08 -16.71 -12.22
CA PHE A 229 0.76 -15.37 -12.70
C PHE A 229 1.53 -14.94 -13.95
N LYS A 230 2.57 -15.67 -14.37
CA LYS A 230 3.38 -15.31 -15.56
C LYS A 230 2.53 -15.24 -16.84
N LYS A 231 1.59 -16.18 -17.03
CA LYS A 231 0.70 -16.19 -18.20
C LYS A 231 -0.43 -15.16 -18.12
N ILE A 232 -0.73 -14.70 -16.91
CA ILE A 232 -1.84 -13.78 -16.58
C ILE A 232 -1.38 -12.32 -16.56
N GLU A 233 -0.07 -12.07 -16.60
CA GLU A 233 0.48 -10.72 -16.58
C GLU A 233 -0.10 -9.86 -17.71
N ARG A 234 -0.66 -8.71 -17.32
CA ARG A 234 -1.26 -7.75 -18.26
C ARG A 234 -0.16 -7.15 -19.10
N ARG A 235 -0.33 -7.20 -20.42
CA ARG A 235 0.60 -6.55 -21.36
C ARG A 235 0.69 -5.06 -21.01
N PRO A 236 1.90 -4.51 -20.82
CA PRO A 236 2.07 -3.09 -20.55
C PRO A 236 1.47 -2.24 -21.68
N MET A 237 0.88 -1.09 -21.33
CA MET A 237 0.34 -0.19 -22.34
C MET A 237 1.46 0.39 -23.21
N ALA A 238 1.28 0.29 -24.53
CA ALA A 238 2.17 0.86 -25.52
C ALA A 238 2.15 2.39 -25.45
N TRP A 239 3.33 3.02 -25.40
CA TRP A 239 3.49 4.45 -25.57
C TRP A 239 4.13 4.75 -26.93
N PRO A 240 3.35 5.05 -27.97
CA PRO A 240 3.89 5.37 -29.29
C PRO A 240 4.51 6.78 -29.29
N CYS A 241 5.71 6.91 -29.84
CA CYS A 241 6.43 8.18 -29.97
C CYS A 241 7.30 8.19 -31.24
N GLN A 242 7.91 9.33 -31.55
CA GLN A 242 8.97 9.45 -32.53
C GLN A 242 10.31 9.66 -31.82
N LEU A 243 11.29 8.85 -32.19
CA LEU A 243 12.69 9.01 -31.85
C LEU A 243 13.33 9.97 -32.85
N THR A 244 13.72 11.15 -32.41
CA THR A 244 14.33 12.17 -33.29
C THR A 244 15.84 12.26 -33.06
N ILE A 245 16.62 12.22 -34.14
CA ILE A 245 18.08 12.39 -34.14
C ILE A 245 18.39 13.59 -35.04
N GLY A 246 18.80 14.70 -34.43
CA GLY A 246 18.90 15.98 -35.13
C GLY A 246 17.56 16.42 -35.71
N SER A 247 17.59 17.16 -36.82
CA SER A 247 16.37 17.72 -37.45
C SER A 247 15.79 16.84 -38.56
N ASN A 248 16.55 15.89 -39.08
CA ASN A 248 16.23 15.22 -40.35
C ASN A 248 15.88 13.73 -40.20
N LEU A 249 16.28 13.09 -39.08
CA LEU A 249 16.04 11.67 -38.86
C LEU A 249 14.99 11.48 -37.77
N SER A 250 13.87 10.86 -38.14
CA SER A 250 12.77 10.52 -37.24
C SER A 250 12.40 9.06 -37.44
N ILE A 251 12.42 8.30 -36.35
CA ILE A 251 12.11 6.86 -36.33
C ILE A 251 10.87 6.66 -35.48
N ARG A 252 9.86 5.96 -35.99
CA ARG A 252 8.67 5.63 -35.19
C ARG A 252 9.00 4.53 -34.18
N ILE A 253 8.75 4.81 -32.91
CA ILE A 253 9.04 3.92 -31.80
C ILE A 253 7.81 3.68 -30.92
N VAL A 254 7.86 2.61 -30.15
CA VAL A 254 6.89 2.30 -29.10
C VAL A 254 7.68 1.93 -27.84
N ALA A 255 7.41 2.62 -26.74
CA ALA A 255 7.99 2.29 -25.44
C ALA A 255 6.98 1.55 -24.56
N TYR A 256 7.50 0.63 -23.75
CA TYR A 256 6.77 -0.09 -22.71
C TYR A 256 7.49 0.09 -21.38
N LYS A 257 6.72 0.25 -20.30
CA LYS A 257 7.29 0.24 -18.95
C LYS A 257 7.78 -1.18 -18.65
N SER A 258 9.07 -1.32 -18.32
CA SER A 258 9.69 -2.61 -18.01
C SER A 258 9.86 -2.83 -16.52
N VAL A 259 10.14 -1.77 -15.76
CA VAL A 259 10.22 -1.81 -14.29
C VAL A 259 9.41 -0.64 -13.77
N THR A 260 8.55 -0.91 -12.80
CA THR A 260 7.76 0.08 -12.05
C THR A 260 7.52 -0.45 -10.65
N GLU A 261 7.48 0.44 -9.66
CA GLU A 261 7.05 0.07 -8.32
C GLU A 261 5.58 -0.38 -8.32
N GLU A 262 5.32 -1.63 -7.90
CA GLU A 262 3.97 -2.14 -7.72
C GLU A 262 3.40 -1.63 -6.39
N ASN A 263 2.26 -0.93 -6.47
CA ASN A 263 1.58 -0.34 -5.32
C ASN A 263 0.17 -0.94 -5.16
N VAL A 264 -0.31 -1.01 -3.92
CA VAL A 264 -1.68 -1.45 -3.62
C VAL A 264 -2.66 -0.43 -4.20
N LYS A 265 -3.54 -0.88 -5.10
CA LYS A 265 -4.52 -0.01 -5.78
C LYS A 265 -5.59 0.52 -4.83
N LYS A 266 -5.94 -0.26 -3.81
CA LYS A 266 -6.95 0.10 -2.81
C LYS A 266 -6.35 0.96 -1.70
N VAL A 267 -7.12 1.94 -1.26
CA VAL A 267 -6.80 2.80 -0.12
C VAL A 267 -7.69 2.40 1.06
N TRP A 268 -7.12 2.36 2.26
CA TRP A 268 -7.88 2.15 3.49
C TRP A 268 -8.88 3.30 3.68
N THR A 269 -10.17 2.98 3.61
CA THR A 269 -11.22 3.96 3.83
C THR A 269 -11.45 4.12 5.33
N VAL A 270 -11.41 5.36 5.81
CA VAL A 270 -11.72 5.68 7.20
C VAL A 270 -13.24 5.53 7.41
N VAL A 271 -13.62 4.73 8.40
CA VAL A 271 -15.01 4.49 8.81
C VAL A 271 -15.12 4.68 10.31
N ASP A 272 -16.32 5.01 10.79
CA ASP A 272 -16.58 5.06 12.23
C ASP A 272 -16.57 3.65 12.82
N ALA A 273 -15.98 3.49 14.00
CA ALA A 273 -15.78 2.19 14.63
C ALA A 273 -17.09 1.55 15.11
N LYS A 274 -18.11 2.35 15.42
CA LYS A 274 -19.40 1.86 15.93
C LYS A 274 -20.33 1.48 14.79
N THR A 275 -20.42 2.33 13.78
CA THR A 275 -21.37 2.18 12.66
C THR A 275 -20.76 1.43 11.47
N LEU A 276 -19.43 1.38 11.35
CA LEU A 276 -18.67 0.86 10.21
C LEU A 276 -19.04 1.53 8.87
N ARG A 277 -19.61 2.74 8.93
CA ARG A 277 -20.02 3.51 7.77
C ARG A 277 -19.06 4.66 7.52
N LYS A 278 -18.83 4.93 6.24
CA LYS A 278 -18.06 6.08 5.79
C LYS A 278 -18.83 7.39 5.95
N ASP A 279 -20.15 7.35 5.76
CA ASP A 279 -20.99 8.55 5.72
C ASP A 279 -21.10 9.27 7.07
N ASP A 280 -20.85 8.53 8.16
CA ASP A 280 -20.82 9.04 9.53
C ASP A 280 -19.50 9.77 9.86
N VAL A 281 -18.49 9.65 8.98
CA VAL A 281 -17.20 10.35 9.09
C VAL A 281 -17.15 11.47 8.06
N ARG A 282 -17.13 12.72 8.52
CA ARG A 282 -16.93 13.90 7.68
C ARG A 282 -15.61 14.56 8.02
N LYS A 283 -14.81 14.83 6.98
CA LYS A 283 -13.56 15.59 7.11
C LYS A 283 -13.85 17.06 6.81
N GLU A 284 -13.75 17.88 7.84
CA GLU A 284 -13.79 19.34 7.74
C GLU A 284 -12.38 19.89 7.94
N THR A 285 -11.93 20.77 7.06
CA THR A 285 -10.63 21.45 7.19
C THR A 285 -10.90 22.93 7.39
N VAL A 286 -10.54 23.44 8.57
CA VAL A 286 -10.61 24.86 8.92
C VAL A 286 -9.21 25.47 8.77
N TYR A 287 -9.14 26.69 8.27
CA TYR A 287 -7.89 27.43 8.12
C TYR A 287 -7.86 28.56 9.14
N CYS A 288 -6.81 28.61 9.95
CA CYS A 288 -6.59 29.70 10.91
C CYS A 288 -5.31 30.46 10.57
N LEU A 289 -5.27 31.75 10.89
CA LEU A 289 -4.02 32.51 10.92
C LEU A 289 -3.08 31.89 11.94
N ASN A 290 -1.79 31.90 11.63
CA ASN A 290 -0.75 31.55 12.60
C ASN A 290 -0.42 32.77 13.48
N ASP A 291 -1.45 33.40 14.04
CA ASP A 291 -1.36 34.43 15.08
C ASP A 291 -1.65 33.82 16.46
N ASP A 292 -1.37 34.56 17.53
CA ASP A 292 -1.64 34.07 18.91
C ASP A 292 -3.15 33.86 19.17
N ASP A 293 -4.01 34.42 18.31
CA ASP A 293 -5.46 34.36 18.39
C ASP A 293 -6.10 33.25 17.53
N GLU A 294 -5.32 32.57 16.69
CA GLU A 294 -5.74 31.53 15.74
C GLU A 294 -7.02 31.92 14.96
N THR A 295 -7.01 33.11 14.37
CA THR A 295 -8.20 33.68 13.72
C THR A 295 -8.63 32.85 12.51
N GLU A 296 -9.89 32.39 12.48
CA GLU A 296 -10.44 31.58 11.38
C GLU A 296 -10.62 32.40 10.08
N ILE A 297 -10.18 31.84 8.95
CA ILE A 297 -10.22 32.47 7.63
C ILE A 297 -11.02 31.60 6.65
N GLN A 298 -11.76 32.25 5.77
CA GLN A 298 -12.46 31.58 4.67
C GLN A 298 -11.47 31.08 3.61
N LYS A 299 -11.82 29.95 2.98
CA LYS A 299 -10.96 29.31 1.97
C LYS A 299 -10.68 30.20 0.75
N ASP A 300 -11.61 31.09 0.41
CA ASP A 300 -11.50 31.97 -0.75
C ASP A 300 -10.53 33.14 -0.53
N ASP A 301 -10.22 33.46 0.74
CA ASP A 301 -9.26 34.51 1.11
C ASP A 301 -7.80 34.00 1.16
N ILE A 302 -7.56 32.75 0.76
CA ILE A 302 -6.25 32.11 0.79
C ILE A 302 -5.60 32.16 -0.59
N ILE A 303 -4.37 32.69 -0.65
CA ILE A 303 -3.52 32.69 -1.83
C ILE A 303 -2.32 31.77 -1.60
N GLN A 304 -1.94 31.00 -2.63
CA GLN A 304 -0.79 30.11 -2.54
C GLN A 304 0.51 30.92 -2.55
N GLY A 305 1.31 30.80 -1.49
CA GLY A 305 2.61 31.46 -1.39
C GLY A 305 3.76 30.49 -1.62
N PHE A 306 4.74 30.87 -2.44
CA PHE A 306 6.00 30.15 -2.56
C PHE A 306 7.09 30.86 -1.77
N ARG A 307 7.87 30.11 -1.00
CA ARG A 307 9.01 30.65 -0.26
C ARG A 307 10.17 30.86 -1.22
N TYR A 308 10.62 32.10 -1.34
CA TYR A 308 11.82 32.48 -2.08
C TYR A 308 12.84 33.08 -1.11
N GLY A 309 13.72 32.23 -0.58
CA GLY A 309 14.59 32.60 0.53
C GLY A 309 13.80 32.85 1.81
N SER A 310 13.91 34.08 2.33
CA SER A 310 13.17 34.53 3.51
C SER A 310 11.76 35.03 3.20
N ASP A 311 11.51 35.45 1.96
CA ASP A 311 10.27 36.09 1.56
C ASP A 311 9.23 35.05 1.08
N ILE A 312 7.96 35.34 1.32
CA ILE A 312 6.82 34.57 0.81
C ILE A 312 6.22 35.36 -0.34
N VAL A 313 6.36 34.83 -1.56
CA VAL A 313 5.82 35.46 -2.76
C VAL A 313 4.45 34.85 -3.05
N PRO A 314 3.35 35.63 -2.98
CA PRO A 314 2.02 35.14 -3.33
C PRO A 314 1.92 34.91 -4.84
N PHE A 315 1.33 33.79 -5.23
CA PHE A 315 1.09 33.40 -6.62
C PHE A 315 -0.36 32.97 -6.77
N SER A 316 -1.08 33.60 -7.72
CA SER A 316 -2.41 33.14 -8.10
C SER A 316 -2.33 31.83 -8.87
N LYS A 317 -3.42 31.06 -8.91
CA LYS A 317 -3.47 29.80 -9.68
C LYS A 317 -3.35 30.08 -11.19
N GLU A 318 -3.87 31.23 -11.62
CA GLU A 318 -3.81 31.72 -13.00
C GLU A 318 -2.37 32.03 -13.41
N ASP A 319 -1.62 32.74 -12.55
CA ASP A 319 -0.21 33.04 -12.78
C ASP A 319 0.62 31.76 -12.81
N GLU A 320 0.34 30.81 -11.90
CA GLU A 320 1.04 29.53 -11.85
C GLU A 320 0.83 28.74 -13.15
N GLU A 321 -0.40 28.67 -13.65
CA GLU A 321 -0.73 27.93 -14.88
C GLU A 321 -0.19 28.60 -16.16
N GLN A 322 -0.03 29.93 -16.16
CA GLN A 322 0.58 30.66 -17.27
C GLN A 322 2.10 30.56 -17.26
N MET A 323 2.72 30.64 -16.09
CA MET A 323 4.18 30.63 -15.92
C MET A 323 4.77 29.21 -15.92
N LYS A 324 3.96 28.17 -15.69
CA LYS A 324 4.40 26.77 -15.78
C LYS A 324 5.01 26.48 -17.14
N TYR A 325 6.18 25.84 -17.12
CA TYR A 325 6.82 25.36 -18.34
C TYR A 325 5.94 24.30 -19.00
N LYS A 326 5.50 24.56 -20.24
CA LYS A 326 4.68 23.65 -21.04
C LYS A 326 5.53 23.02 -22.12
N THR A 327 5.51 21.70 -22.19
CA THR A 327 6.17 20.97 -23.28
C THR A 327 5.26 20.98 -24.51
N GLU A 328 5.81 21.30 -25.69
CA GLU A 328 5.04 21.44 -26.94
C GLU A 328 4.30 20.14 -27.33
N ALA A 329 4.95 18.99 -27.12
CA ALA A 329 4.42 17.67 -27.42
C ALA A 329 5.16 16.58 -26.62
N LYS A 330 4.62 15.36 -26.66
CA LYS A 330 5.40 14.17 -26.27
C LYS A 330 6.64 14.07 -27.15
N CYS A 331 7.79 13.75 -26.58
CA CYS A 331 9.04 13.66 -27.34
C CYS A 331 9.98 12.60 -26.80
N PHE A 332 10.79 12.04 -27.69
CA PHE A 332 11.92 11.17 -27.37
C PHE A 332 13.08 11.57 -28.28
N SER A 333 13.79 12.64 -27.91
CA SER A 333 14.79 13.27 -28.81
C SER A 333 16.21 13.03 -28.31
N VAL A 334 17.09 12.54 -29.18
CA VAL A 334 18.52 12.40 -28.86
C VAL A 334 19.16 13.78 -28.80
N LEU A 335 19.77 14.09 -27.65
CA LEU A 335 20.56 15.30 -27.43
C LEU A 335 22.02 15.10 -27.82
N GLY A 336 22.55 13.89 -27.63
CA GLY A 336 23.92 13.55 -27.97
C GLY A 336 24.26 12.11 -27.61
N PHE A 337 25.51 11.72 -27.86
CA PHE A 337 26.03 10.40 -27.54
C PHE A 337 27.22 10.52 -26.59
N SER A 338 27.34 9.56 -25.68
CA SER A 338 28.40 9.49 -24.67
C SER A 338 28.97 8.08 -24.61
N ARG A 339 30.19 7.90 -24.10
CA ARG A 339 30.70 6.55 -23.84
C ARG A 339 29.90 5.90 -22.72
N SER A 340 29.63 4.60 -22.83
CA SER A 340 28.90 3.85 -21.79
C SER A 340 29.59 3.97 -20.42
N SER A 341 30.93 3.97 -20.39
CA SER A 341 31.73 4.09 -19.16
C SER A 341 31.61 5.43 -18.43
N GLN A 342 31.13 6.49 -19.08
CA GLN A 342 30.92 7.79 -18.44
C GLN A 342 29.63 7.83 -17.61
N ILE A 343 28.69 6.93 -17.88
CA ILE A 343 27.40 6.88 -17.18
C ILE A 343 27.44 5.77 -16.14
N GLN A 344 27.62 6.16 -14.89
CA GLN A 344 27.70 5.23 -13.77
C GLN A 344 26.29 4.88 -13.27
N ARG A 345 26.08 3.62 -12.90
CA ARG A 345 24.77 3.09 -12.47
C ARG A 345 24.17 3.85 -11.27
N HIS A 346 24.99 4.42 -10.39
CA HIS A 346 24.52 5.19 -9.24
C HIS A 346 23.95 6.57 -9.60
N TYR A 347 24.11 7.03 -10.84
CA TYR A 347 23.44 8.23 -11.32
C TYR A 347 22.02 7.96 -11.81
N TYR A 348 21.59 6.70 -11.94
CA TYR A 348 20.24 6.39 -12.39
C TYR A 348 19.21 6.93 -11.42
N MET A 349 18.25 7.68 -11.97
CA MET A 349 17.13 8.29 -11.27
C MET A 349 15.80 7.74 -11.81
N GLY A 350 14.71 8.20 -11.21
CA GLY A 350 13.35 7.85 -11.61
C GLY A 350 12.85 6.57 -10.94
N ASN A 351 11.54 6.36 -11.02
CA ASN A 351 10.82 5.22 -10.44
C ASN A 351 10.43 4.16 -11.48
N GLN A 352 10.87 4.34 -12.73
CA GLN A 352 10.52 3.46 -13.84
C GLN A 352 11.64 3.36 -14.86
N SER A 353 11.71 2.23 -15.56
CA SER A 353 12.53 2.04 -16.76
C SER A 353 11.64 1.72 -17.95
N LEU A 354 12.03 2.21 -19.13
CA LEU A 354 11.29 1.99 -20.37
C LEU A 354 12.10 1.13 -21.33
N LYS A 355 11.48 0.10 -21.90
CA LYS A 355 12.01 -0.61 -23.08
C LYS A 355 11.40 0.00 -24.32
N VAL A 356 12.25 0.49 -25.22
CA VAL A 356 11.88 1.17 -26.45
C VAL A 356 12.15 0.22 -27.62
N PHE A 357 11.13 0.04 -28.46
CA PHE A 357 11.16 -0.79 -29.66
C PHE A 357 10.76 0.05 -30.88
N ALA A 358 11.03 -0.45 -32.07
CA ALA A 358 10.43 0.09 -33.29
C ALA A 358 8.91 -0.10 -33.29
N ALA A 359 8.20 0.76 -34.02
CA ALA A 359 6.76 0.60 -34.23
C ALA A 359 6.47 -0.68 -35.02
N LYS A 360 5.49 -1.48 -34.56
CA LYS A 360 5.18 -2.81 -35.13
C LYS A 360 4.78 -2.78 -36.61
N ASP A 361 4.15 -1.69 -37.05
CA ASP A 361 3.62 -1.55 -38.41
C ASP A 361 4.61 -0.84 -39.36
N ASP A 362 5.90 -0.76 -39.00
CA ASP A 362 6.90 0.01 -39.74
C ASP A 362 8.23 -0.76 -39.88
N GLU A 363 8.37 -1.54 -40.95
CA GLU A 363 9.59 -2.28 -41.24
C GLU A 363 10.80 -1.35 -41.46
N ASN A 364 10.60 -0.21 -42.11
CA ASN A 364 11.66 0.77 -42.33
C ASN A 364 12.17 1.35 -41.00
N ALA A 365 11.26 1.66 -40.08
CA ALA A 365 11.64 2.09 -38.74
C ALA A 365 12.31 0.97 -37.95
N ALA A 366 11.90 -0.29 -38.13
CA ALA A 366 12.55 -1.44 -37.50
C ALA A 366 14.01 -1.59 -37.95
N VAL A 367 14.27 -1.54 -39.26
CA VAL A 367 15.64 -1.60 -39.81
C VAL A 367 16.48 -0.41 -39.32
N ALA A 368 15.94 0.81 -39.36
CA ALA A 368 16.66 2.00 -38.90
C ALA A 368 16.96 1.96 -37.39
N PHE A 369 16.01 1.47 -36.60
CA PHE A 369 16.17 1.31 -35.15
C PHE A 369 17.18 0.21 -34.81
N SER A 370 17.11 -0.93 -35.50
CA SER A 370 18.07 -2.03 -35.38
C SER A 370 19.50 -1.57 -35.66
N ALA A 371 19.71 -0.87 -36.78
CA ALA A 371 21.02 -0.30 -37.12
C ALA A 371 21.54 0.66 -36.04
N LEU A 372 20.67 1.45 -35.42
CA LEU A 372 21.04 2.32 -34.30
C LEU A 372 21.43 1.51 -33.05
N VAL A 373 20.66 0.48 -32.69
CA VAL A 373 20.94 -0.36 -31.50
C VAL A 373 22.29 -1.07 -31.65
N HIS A 374 22.52 -1.70 -32.80
CA HIS A 374 23.80 -2.36 -33.09
C HIS A 374 24.97 -1.38 -33.11
N ALA A 375 24.83 -0.21 -33.75
CA ALA A 375 25.89 0.79 -33.76
C ALA A 375 26.24 1.31 -32.34
N LEU A 376 25.25 1.49 -31.47
CA LEU A 376 25.47 1.85 -30.07
C LEU A 376 26.25 0.77 -29.32
N ASP A 377 25.93 -0.50 -29.55
CA ASP A 377 26.60 -1.61 -28.87
C ASP A 377 28.03 -1.83 -29.37
N GLU A 378 28.24 -1.83 -30.69
CA GLU A 378 29.55 -2.00 -31.31
C GLU A 378 30.53 -0.90 -30.89
N LEU A 379 30.06 0.35 -30.87
CA LEU A 379 30.88 1.50 -30.49
C LEU A 379 30.98 1.69 -28.96
N LYS A 380 30.25 0.91 -28.16
CA LYS A 380 30.13 1.03 -26.70
C LYS A 380 29.75 2.45 -26.26
N VAL A 381 28.83 3.05 -27.00
CA VAL A 381 28.26 4.37 -26.74
C VAL A 381 26.78 4.27 -26.37
N VAL A 382 26.27 5.31 -25.74
CA VAL A 382 24.89 5.42 -25.27
C VAL A 382 24.32 6.76 -25.71
N ALA A 383 23.01 6.82 -25.92
CA ALA A 383 22.32 8.04 -26.31
C ALA A 383 21.83 8.80 -25.07
N ILE A 384 22.09 10.09 -25.00
CA ILE A 384 21.46 11.00 -24.03
C ILE A 384 20.19 11.54 -24.69
N VAL A 385 19.05 11.35 -24.04
CA VAL A 385 17.73 11.59 -24.62
C VAL A 385 16.92 12.55 -23.75
N ARG A 386 16.26 13.51 -24.39
CA ARG A 386 15.16 14.28 -23.82
C ARG A 386 13.85 13.50 -23.99
N TYR A 387 13.26 13.11 -22.88
CA TYR A 387 12.00 12.37 -22.81
C TYR A 387 10.90 13.25 -22.23
N ALA A 388 9.76 13.37 -22.92
CA ALA A 388 8.56 13.97 -22.37
C ALA A 388 7.37 13.05 -22.67
N TYR A 389 6.70 12.57 -21.62
CA TYR A 389 5.59 11.61 -21.77
C TYR A 389 4.39 12.20 -22.51
N ASP A 390 4.02 13.43 -22.16
CA ASP A 390 2.97 14.23 -22.79
C ASP A 390 3.23 15.74 -22.62
N ARG A 391 2.28 16.58 -23.04
CA ARG A 391 2.38 18.05 -22.95
C ARG A 391 2.37 18.58 -21.51
N ARG A 392 1.79 17.83 -20.57
CA ARG A 392 1.61 18.21 -19.16
C ARG A 392 2.82 17.78 -18.32
N SER A 393 3.58 16.83 -18.81
CA SER A 393 4.76 16.28 -18.15
C SER A 393 5.96 17.20 -18.32
N ASN A 394 6.72 17.35 -17.24
CA ASN A 394 8.02 17.99 -17.30
C ASN A 394 8.97 17.13 -18.15
N PRO A 395 9.77 17.74 -19.05
CA PRO A 395 10.74 17.00 -19.84
C PRO A 395 11.82 16.46 -18.91
N GLN A 396 12.13 15.17 -19.06
CA GLN A 396 13.19 14.47 -18.37
C GLN A 396 14.41 14.32 -19.28
N ILE A 397 15.59 14.28 -18.69
CA ILE A 397 16.82 13.86 -19.37
C ILE A 397 17.16 12.45 -18.88
N GLY A 398 17.52 11.57 -19.81
CA GLY A 398 17.90 10.20 -19.48
C GLY A 398 18.90 9.62 -20.46
N VAL A 399 19.37 8.42 -20.13
CA VAL A 399 20.21 7.60 -21.00
C VAL A 399 19.34 6.55 -21.69
N ALA A 400 19.54 6.34 -22.98
CA ALA A 400 19.05 5.19 -23.72
C ALA A 400 20.25 4.35 -24.18
N PHE A 401 20.34 3.11 -23.71
CA PHE A 401 21.44 2.19 -24.01
C PHE A 401 20.94 0.90 -24.66
N PRO A 402 21.75 0.26 -25.52
CA PRO A 402 21.35 -0.94 -26.26
C PRO A 402 21.18 -2.14 -25.35
N TYR A 403 20.18 -2.96 -25.66
CA TYR A 403 19.91 -4.23 -24.98
C TYR A 403 19.47 -5.27 -26.01
N ILE A 404 20.38 -6.19 -26.32
CA ILE A 404 20.24 -7.21 -27.37
C ILE A 404 20.08 -8.58 -26.71
N LYS A 405 19.05 -9.32 -27.11
CA LYS A 405 18.78 -10.71 -26.75
C LYS A 405 18.51 -11.51 -28.04
N ASP A 406 18.58 -12.84 -27.94
CA ASP A 406 18.33 -13.74 -29.07
C ASP A 406 16.96 -13.51 -29.73
N ALA A 407 15.92 -13.28 -28.91
CA ALA A 407 14.55 -13.08 -29.39
C ALA A 407 14.22 -11.63 -29.80
N TYR A 408 14.94 -10.64 -29.27
CA TYR A 408 14.65 -9.22 -29.54
C TYR A 408 15.79 -8.29 -29.17
N GLU A 409 15.79 -7.13 -29.80
CA GLU A 409 16.64 -6.00 -29.46
C GLU A 409 15.80 -4.78 -29.08
N CYS A 410 16.31 -3.96 -28.16
CA CYS A 410 15.63 -2.75 -27.72
C CYS A 410 16.62 -1.72 -27.15
N LEU A 411 16.13 -0.49 -26.93
CA LEU A 411 16.83 0.48 -26.09
C LEU A 411 16.18 0.51 -24.70
N ILE A 412 16.98 0.50 -23.65
CA ILE A 412 16.50 0.73 -22.28
C ILE A 412 16.74 2.19 -21.93
N TYR A 413 15.65 2.91 -21.61
CA TYR A 413 15.70 4.28 -21.12
C TYR A 413 15.63 4.33 -19.59
N VAL A 414 16.54 5.09 -18.99
CA VAL A 414 16.59 5.37 -17.55
C VAL A 414 16.84 6.87 -17.35
N GLN A 415 16.12 7.50 -16.42
CA GLN A 415 16.28 8.92 -16.12
C GLN A 415 17.65 9.19 -15.49
N LEU A 416 18.25 10.33 -15.84
CA LEU A 416 19.49 10.85 -15.26
C LEU A 416 19.20 12.02 -14.32
N PRO A 417 20.12 12.34 -13.39
CA PRO A 417 19.91 13.42 -12.43
C PRO A 417 20.14 14.77 -13.08
N TYR A 418 19.42 15.78 -12.62
CA TYR A 418 19.75 17.18 -12.87
C TYR A 418 20.84 17.66 -11.91
N MET A 419 21.36 18.86 -12.14
CA MET A 419 22.39 19.45 -11.29
C MET A 419 21.88 19.64 -9.85
N GLU A 420 20.60 19.99 -9.70
CA GLU A 420 19.90 20.13 -8.43
C GLU A 420 19.62 18.81 -7.69
N ASP A 421 19.69 17.67 -8.37
CA ASP A 421 19.50 16.34 -7.76
C ASP A 421 20.78 15.82 -7.09
N LEU A 422 21.94 16.31 -7.54
CA LEU A 422 23.23 15.87 -7.02
C LEU A 422 23.44 16.37 -5.59
N ARG A 423 23.83 15.46 -4.69
CA ARG A 423 24.21 15.75 -3.31
C ARG A 423 25.69 15.47 -3.12
N GLN A 424 26.48 16.53 -3.01
CA GLN A 424 27.94 16.42 -2.87
C GLN A 424 28.32 16.28 -1.40
N TYR A 425 28.30 15.05 -0.90
CA TYR A 425 28.83 14.74 0.43
C TYR A 425 30.31 14.35 0.34
N ILE A 426 31.13 14.97 1.18
CA ILE A 426 32.56 14.68 1.26
C ILE A 426 32.78 13.71 2.42
N PHE A 427 33.15 12.46 2.11
CA PHE A 427 33.50 11.45 3.09
C PHE A 427 35.02 11.23 3.13
N SER A 428 35.57 11.01 4.32
CA SER A 428 36.99 10.66 4.45
C SER A 428 37.26 9.26 3.88
N SER A 429 38.29 9.12 3.04
CA SER A 429 38.71 7.82 2.51
C SER A 429 39.03 6.83 3.63
N LEU A 430 38.43 5.63 3.56
CA LEU A 430 38.71 4.54 4.49
C LEU A 430 40.09 3.90 4.24
N LYS A 431 40.59 3.94 3.00
CA LYS A 431 41.89 3.34 2.61
C LYS A 431 43.09 4.00 3.30
N ASN A 432 42.99 5.30 3.56
CA ASN A 432 44.11 6.08 4.12
C ASN A 432 44.07 6.18 5.66
N LYS A 433 43.01 5.66 6.30
CA LYS A 433 42.86 5.72 7.76
C LYS A 433 43.65 4.59 8.41
N LYS A 434 44.83 4.91 8.95
CA LYS A 434 45.70 3.97 9.70
C LYS A 434 44.98 3.15 10.79
N LYS A 435 43.89 3.67 11.35
CA LYS A 435 43.09 3.02 12.40
C LYS A 435 42.11 1.95 11.88
N CYS A 436 41.85 1.91 10.57
CA CYS A 436 40.83 1.06 9.94
C CYS A 436 41.45 0.13 8.89
N ILE A 437 42.77 -0.07 8.93
CA ILE A 437 43.46 -1.01 8.03
C ILE A 437 43.25 -2.42 8.60
N PRO A 438 42.57 -3.32 7.86
CA PRO A 438 42.35 -4.69 8.32
C PRO A 438 43.66 -5.48 8.37
N THR A 439 43.74 -6.46 9.28
CA THR A 439 44.85 -7.42 9.31
C THR A 439 44.71 -8.47 8.21
N GLU A 440 45.79 -9.17 7.89
CA GLU A 440 45.77 -10.27 6.90
C GLU A 440 44.81 -11.40 7.31
N ASP A 441 44.77 -11.75 8.60
CA ASP A 441 43.81 -12.73 9.13
C ASP A 441 42.35 -12.28 8.95
N GLN A 442 42.09 -10.98 9.11
CA GLN A 442 40.77 -10.39 8.89
C GLN A 442 40.38 -10.42 7.41
N LEU A 443 41.32 -10.13 6.50
CA LEU A 443 41.09 -10.24 5.06
C LEU A 443 40.79 -11.69 4.67
N SER A 444 41.64 -12.65 5.07
CA SER A 444 41.45 -14.08 4.80
C SER A 444 40.12 -14.62 5.34
N ALA A 445 39.69 -14.17 6.53
CA ALA A 445 38.40 -14.57 7.09
C ALA A 445 37.21 -14.02 6.28
N ILE A 446 37.33 -12.80 5.75
CA ILE A 446 36.30 -12.22 4.88
C ILE A 446 36.32 -12.87 3.50
N ASP A 447 37.49 -13.17 2.94
CA ASP A 447 37.61 -13.89 1.66
C ASP A 447 36.94 -15.28 1.77
N SER A 448 37.23 -16.02 2.85
CA SER A 448 36.58 -17.31 3.13
C SER A 448 35.06 -17.18 3.28
N LEU A 449 34.57 -16.07 3.83
CA LEU A 449 33.15 -15.80 3.97
C LEU A 449 32.50 -15.46 2.62
N ILE A 450 33.17 -14.68 1.76
CA ILE A 450 32.70 -14.36 0.41
C ILE A 450 32.54 -15.64 -0.40
N ASP A 451 33.54 -16.52 -0.38
CA ASP A 451 33.50 -17.80 -1.10
C ASP A 451 32.36 -18.69 -0.59
N SER A 452 32.16 -18.72 0.73
CA SER A 452 31.13 -19.58 1.36
C SER A 452 29.70 -19.03 1.21
N MET A 453 29.54 -17.72 1.02
CA MET A 453 28.25 -17.04 0.84
C MET A 453 27.91 -16.78 -0.63
N ASN A 454 28.71 -17.29 -1.57
CA ASN A 454 28.43 -17.11 -2.99
C ASN A 454 27.09 -17.78 -3.36
N LEU A 455 26.21 -17.01 -4.02
CA LEU A 455 24.88 -17.45 -4.45
C LEU A 455 24.89 -17.96 -5.90
N VAL A 456 25.98 -17.72 -6.64
CA VAL A 456 26.14 -18.17 -8.01
C VAL A 456 27.04 -19.40 -8.01
N TYR A 457 26.50 -20.51 -8.50
CA TYR A 457 27.26 -21.72 -8.77
C TYR A 457 27.75 -21.68 -10.22
N GLU A 458 29.02 -21.98 -10.41
CA GLU A 458 29.64 -22.16 -11.73
C GLU A 458 29.82 -23.66 -11.91
N ASP A 459 29.24 -24.24 -12.97
CA ASP A 459 29.50 -25.64 -13.31
C ASP A 459 30.96 -25.82 -13.76
N ASP A 460 31.48 -27.06 -13.66
CA ASP A 460 32.88 -27.41 -13.98
C ASP A 460 33.30 -27.01 -15.41
N ASP A 461 32.34 -26.89 -16.34
CA ASP A 461 32.56 -26.49 -17.74
C ASP A 461 32.64 -24.96 -17.95
N GLY A 462 32.30 -24.15 -16.93
CA GLY A 462 32.41 -22.68 -16.97
C GLY A 462 31.43 -21.96 -17.91
N GLU A 463 30.51 -22.69 -18.56
CA GLU A 463 29.54 -22.13 -19.50
C GLU A 463 28.17 -21.83 -18.86
N ASN A 464 27.80 -22.55 -17.80
CA ASN A 464 26.53 -22.39 -17.11
C ASN A 464 26.70 -21.84 -15.70
N PHE A 465 25.95 -20.76 -15.42
CA PHE A 465 25.89 -20.11 -14.11
C PHE A 465 24.50 -20.36 -13.51
N GLU A 466 24.41 -21.15 -12.44
CA GLU A 466 23.17 -21.33 -11.69
C GLU A 466 23.14 -20.36 -10.50
N ASP A 467 22.30 -19.33 -10.59
CA ASP A 467 21.97 -18.48 -9.44
C ASP A 467 20.95 -19.19 -8.53
N LEU A 468 21.42 -19.58 -7.35
CA LEU A 468 20.69 -20.32 -6.32
C LEU A 468 19.54 -19.49 -5.72
N PHE A 469 19.65 -18.17 -5.74
CA PHE A 469 18.65 -17.28 -5.18
C PHE A 469 18.41 -16.09 -6.10
N LYS A 470 17.29 -16.13 -6.83
CA LYS A 470 16.90 -15.13 -7.84
C LYS A 470 15.81 -14.16 -7.30
N PRO A 471 16.15 -13.08 -6.57
CA PRO A 471 15.19 -12.10 -6.05
C PRO A 471 14.28 -11.50 -7.12
N SER A 472 14.74 -11.37 -8.37
CA SER A 472 13.95 -10.82 -9.47
C SER A 472 12.73 -11.67 -9.84
N LYS A 473 12.74 -12.96 -9.47
CA LYS A 473 11.61 -13.87 -9.66
C LYS A 473 10.71 -13.96 -8.41
N ILE A 474 11.08 -13.34 -7.30
CA ILE A 474 10.31 -13.35 -6.04
C ILE A 474 9.37 -12.14 -6.03
N PRO A 475 8.05 -12.34 -5.99
CA PRO A 475 7.09 -11.26 -5.90
C PRO A 475 7.18 -10.53 -4.56
N ASN A 476 6.69 -9.29 -4.50
CA ASN A 476 6.73 -8.52 -3.25
C ASN A 476 5.86 -9.19 -2.17
N PRO A 477 6.45 -9.68 -1.05
CA PRO A 477 5.75 -10.46 -0.02
C PRO A 477 4.67 -9.64 0.71
N ARG A 478 4.73 -8.31 0.66
CA ARG A 478 3.74 -7.41 1.25
C ARG A 478 2.33 -7.68 0.71
N PHE A 479 2.18 -7.96 -0.59
CA PHE A 479 0.85 -8.22 -1.17
C PHE A 479 0.27 -9.51 -0.64
N GLN A 480 1.07 -10.57 -0.62
CA GLN A 480 0.60 -11.87 -0.16
C GLN A 480 0.27 -11.85 1.34
N ARG A 481 1.08 -11.14 2.14
CA ARG A 481 0.78 -10.89 3.56
C ARG A 481 -0.51 -10.09 3.74
N LEU A 482 -0.74 -9.06 2.93
CA LEU A 482 -1.97 -8.28 2.97
C LEU A 482 -3.18 -9.16 2.65
N TYR A 483 -3.12 -9.97 1.60
CA TYR A 483 -4.22 -10.87 1.20
C TYR A 483 -4.51 -11.94 2.26
N GLN A 484 -3.48 -12.49 2.89
CA GLN A 484 -3.62 -13.40 4.02
C GLN A 484 -4.41 -12.73 5.16
N CYS A 485 -4.02 -11.52 5.57
CA CYS A 485 -4.72 -10.80 6.63
C CYS A 485 -6.16 -10.44 6.24
N LEU A 486 -6.40 -10.04 4.98
CA LEU A 486 -7.74 -9.71 4.49
C LEU A 486 -8.67 -10.92 4.46
N GLN A 487 -8.21 -12.07 3.94
CA GLN A 487 -8.99 -13.30 3.95
C GLN A 487 -9.30 -13.73 5.38
N HIS A 488 -8.30 -13.74 6.25
CA HIS A 488 -8.50 -14.14 7.66
C HIS A 488 -9.51 -13.24 8.37
N LYS A 489 -9.43 -11.92 8.20
CA LYS A 489 -10.40 -11.00 8.80
C LYS A 489 -11.79 -11.08 8.16
N ALA A 490 -11.90 -11.53 6.91
CA ALA A 490 -13.17 -11.75 6.24
C ALA A 490 -13.91 -12.99 6.80
N PHE A 491 -13.20 -14.10 6.97
CA PHE A 491 -13.78 -15.35 7.50
C PHE A 491 -13.84 -15.39 9.04
N HIS A 492 -12.88 -14.74 9.70
CA HIS A 492 -12.78 -14.67 11.16
C HIS A 492 -12.74 -13.20 11.65
N PRO A 493 -13.89 -12.49 11.63
CA PRO A 493 -13.93 -11.06 11.98
C PRO A 493 -13.49 -10.75 13.41
N ASN A 494 -13.71 -11.68 14.36
CA ASN A 494 -13.43 -11.49 15.78
C ASN A 494 -12.03 -11.94 16.19
N GLU A 495 -11.33 -12.68 15.34
CA GLU A 495 -10.00 -13.20 15.66
C GLU A 495 -8.90 -12.14 15.39
N PRO A 496 -7.77 -12.18 16.12
CA PRO A 496 -6.63 -11.31 15.86
C PRO A 496 -6.02 -11.58 14.48
N LEU A 497 -5.08 -10.73 14.06
CA LEU A 497 -4.37 -10.96 12.81
C LEU A 497 -3.56 -12.26 12.89
N PRO A 498 -3.56 -13.07 11.81
CA PRO A 498 -2.82 -14.33 11.80
C PRO A 498 -1.31 -14.07 11.83
N PRO A 499 -0.49 -15.02 12.33
CA PRO A 499 0.96 -14.96 12.17
C PRO A 499 1.37 -14.97 10.70
N ILE A 500 2.60 -14.57 10.39
CA ILE A 500 3.13 -14.64 9.03
C ILE A 500 3.23 -16.12 8.64
N GLU A 501 2.74 -16.48 7.45
CA GLU A 501 2.88 -17.85 6.94
C GLU A 501 4.36 -18.21 6.76
N GLN A 502 4.74 -19.43 7.15
CA GLN A 502 6.13 -19.89 7.13
C GLN A 502 6.76 -19.81 5.73
N HIS A 503 6.03 -20.18 4.67
CA HIS A 503 6.54 -20.07 3.30
C HIS A 503 6.92 -18.64 2.89
N LEU A 504 6.27 -17.60 3.44
CA LEU A 504 6.65 -16.20 3.17
C LEU A 504 8.00 -15.85 3.78
N LEU A 505 8.31 -16.44 4.94
CA LEU A 505 9.61 -16.29 5.59
C LEU A 505 10.67 -17.10 4.83
N GLU A 506 10.37 -18.35 4.48
CA GLU A 506 11.27 -19.24 3.73
C GLU A 506 11.70 -18.63 2.39
N MET A 507 10.79 -17.94 1.67
CA MET A 507 11.11 -17.21 0.44
C MET A 507 12.15 -16.09 0.62
N MET A 508 12.23 -15.50 1.81
CA MET A 508 13.13 -14.38 2.11
C MET A 508 14.41 -14.82 2.81
N GLU A 509 14.47 -16.08 3.27
CA GLU A 509 15.61 -16.63 3.97
C GLU A 509 16.72 -17.07 3.00
N ILE A 510 17.94 -17.11 3.53
CA ILE A 510 19.10 -17.59 2.79
C ILE A 510 18.92 -19.10 2.54
N PRO A 511 19.23 -19.61 1.33
CA PRO A 511 19.18 -21.04 1.05
C PRO A 511 19.93 -21.87 2.09
N HIS A 512 19.34 -22.99 2.53
CA HIS A 512 19.87 -23.80 3.63
C HIS A 512 21.33 -24.23 3.41
N VAL A 513 21.66 -24.60 2.17
CA VAL A 513 23.02 -25.02 1.79
C VAL A 513 24.04 -23.91 2.04
N VAL A 514 23.69 -22.66 1.74
CA VAL A 514 24.57 -21.51 1.95
C VAL A 514 24.70 -21.21 3.45
N LYS A 515 23.61 -21.36 4.21
CA LYS A 515 23.59 -21.20 5.67
C LYS A 515 24.53 -22.18 6.38
N GLU A 516 24.54 -23.44 5.95
CA GLU A 516 25.45 -24.45 6.49
C GLU A 516 26.91 -24.17 6.11
N ARG A 517 27.17 -23.83 4.84
CA ARG A 517 28.52 -23.50 4.34
C ARG A 517 29.12 -22.29 5.06
N CYS A 518 28.34 -21.24 5.31
CA CYS A 518 28.85 -20.00 5.87
C CYS A 518 29.06 -20.04 7.39
N GLN A 519 28.58 -21.07 8.10
CA GLN A 519 28.57 -21.09 9.57
C GLN A 519 29.99 -21.03 10.17
N ALA A 520 30.92 -21.85 9.67
CA ALA A 520 32.30 -21.85 10.18
C ALA A 520 33.08 -20.54 9.88
N PRO A 521 33.06 -19.98 8.64
CA PRO A 521 33.63 -18.66 8.37
C PRO A 521 33.02 -17.54 9.23
N LEU A 522 31.71 -17.57 9.46
CA LEU A 522 31.00 -16.55 10.24
C LEU A 522 31.46 -16.54 11.70
N GLU A 523 31.68 -17.71 12.30
CA GLU A 523 32.24 -17.83 13.65
C GLU A 523 33.66 -17.26 13.74
N LYS A 524 34.49 -17.50 12.72
CA LYS A 524 35.85 -16.93 12.62
C LYS A 524 35.82 -15.40 12.50
N VAL A 525 34.93 -14.85 11.67
CA VAL A 525 34.72 -13.40 11.53
C VAL A 525 34.26 -12.79 12.85
N LYS A 526 33.30 -13.41 13.54
CA LYS A 526 32.82 -12.96 14.85
C LYS A 526 33.93 -12.90 15.91
N ALA A 527 34.89 -13.84 15.87
CA ALA A 527 36.03 -13.83 16.76
C ALA A 527 37.06 -12.72 16.42
N LEU A 528 37.29 -12.44 15.13
CA LEU A 528 38.30 -11.48 14.66
C LEU A 528 37.82 -10.01 14.67
N PHE A 529 36.51 -9.76 14.67
CA PHE A 529 35.91 -8.42 14.69
C PHE A 529 35.07 -8.19 15.96
N PRO A 530 35.70 -7.81 17.09
CA PRO A 530 34.99 -7.56 18.33
C PRO A 530 34.15 -6.28 18.22
N LEU A 531 32.82 -6.43 18.23
CA LEU A 531 31.87 -5.32 18.26
C LEU A 531 31.42 -5.05 19.70
N LYS A 532 31.37 -3.77 20.08
CA LYS A 532 30.79 -3.33 21.36
C LYS A 532 29.52 -2.57 21.06
N GLU A 533 28.40 -3.07 21.56
CA GLU A 533 27.14 -2.32 21.50
C GLU A 533 27.24 -1.08 22.36
N VAL A 534 27.12 0.08 21.72
CA VAL A 534 26.93 1.34 22.44
C VAL A 534 25.44 1.39 22.77
N SER A 535 25.09 1.17 24.03
CA SER A 535 23.72 1.29 24.51
C SER A 535 23.17 2.67 24.14
N LYS A 536 22.32 2.74 23.11
CA LYS A 536 21.41 3.87 22.95
C LYS A 536 20.45 3.81 24.16
N LYS A 537 20.02 4.97 24.68
CA LYS A 537 19.04 5.07 25.77
C LYS A 537 17.95 4.00 25.54
N LYS A 538 17.68 3.17 26.57
CA LYS A 538 16.64 2.14 26.53
C LYS A 538 15.42 2.73 25.84
N GLU A 539 14.94 2.06 24.79
CA GLU A 539 13.62 2.32 24.23
C GLU A 539 12.64 2.38 25.42
N GLU A 540 11.80 3.42 25.44
CA GLU A 540 10.78 3.55 26.47
C GLU A 540 10.01 2.24 26.53
N LYS A 541 9.97 1.62 27.72
CA LYS A 541 9.29 0.34 27.91
C LYS A 541 7.87 0.49 27.39
N THR A 542 7.58 -0.15 26.26
CA THR A 542 6.25 -0.15 25.67
C THR A 542 5.32 -0.87 26.64
N ALA A 543 4.02 -0.52 26.64
CA ALA A 543 3.03 -1.18 27.51
C ALA A 543 3.06 -2.73 27.39
N GLN A 544 3.43 -3.27 26.22
CA GLN A 544 3.63 -4.71 26.00
C GLN A 544 4.73 -5.34 26.89
N ASP A 545 5.77 -4.61 27.29
CA ASP A 545 6.78 -5.12 28.22
C ASP A 545 6.36 -4.98 29.70
N ILE A 546 5.34 -4.17 29.97
CA ILE A 546 4.76 -3.98 31.31
C ILE A 546 3.66 -5.03 31.57
N PHE A 547 2.91 -5.41 30.55
CA PHE A 547 1.77 -6.33 30.62
C PHE A 547 2.05 -7.72 30.01
N LYS A 548 3.32 -8.15 29.89
CA LYS A 548 3.61 -9.57 29.60
C LYS A 548 3.15 -10.41 30.80
N ASP A 549 1.97 -10.99 30.67
CA ASP A 549 1.45 -12.04 31.54
C ASP A 549 2.31 -13.30 31.38
N ASN A 550 3.38 -13.39 32.18
CA ASN A 550 3.91 -14.69 32.58
C ASN A 550 3.01 -15.19 33.71
N ASP A 551 2.09 -16.09 33.36
CA ASP A 551 1.07 -16.67 34.24
C ASP A 551 1.64 -17.72 35.23
N ASP A 552 2.86 -17.54 35.73
CA ASP A 552 3.40 -18.40 36.79
C ASP A 552 4.55 -17.72 37.58
N GLY A 553 4.24 -17.18 38.76
CA GLY A 553 5.22 -16.67 39.74
C GLY A 553 4.65 -15.64 40.73
N PRO A 554 5.01 -15.68 42.03
CA PRO A 554 4.25 -14.99 43.08
C PRO A 554 4.44 -13.46 43.03
N ASN A 555 3.29 -12.77 42.98
CA ASN A 555 3.14 -11.32 42.96
C ASN A 555 3.87 -10.62 44.13
N PRO A 556 4.83 -9.71 43.89
CA PRO A 556 5.28 -8.80 44.94
C PRO A 556 4.19 -7.74 45.18
N LYS A 557 3.87 -7.54 46.46
CA LYS A 557 2.78 -6.68 46.97
C LYS A 557 2.71 -5.32 46.28
N LYS A 558 1.54 -5.02 45.67
CA LYS A 558 1.14 -3.68 45.23
C LYS A 558 1.19 -2.68 46.41
N PRO A 559 1.69 -1.45 46.24
CA PRO A 559 1.44 -0.39 47.20
C PRO A 559 -0.03 0.03 47.08
N LYS A 560 -0.72 0.11 48.22
CA LYS A 560 -2.07 0.68 48.31
C LYS A 560 -1.99 2.17 47.95
N ILE A 561 -2.64 2.56 46.87
CA ILE A 561 -3.09 3.93 46.65
C ILE A 561 -4.57 3.88 46.99
N GLU A 562 -4.95 4.69 47.98
CA GLU A 562 -6.33 4.82 48.44
C GLU A 562 -7.23 5.34 47.32
N ASP A 563 -8.44 4.78 47.28
CA ASP A 563 -9.51 5.06 46.34
C ASP A 563 -9.91 6.54 46.36
N GLU A 564 -9.67 7.27 45.27
CA GLU A 564 -10.50 8.41 44.87
C GLU A 564 -11.23 8.03 43.58
N GLU A 565 -12.53 7.76 43.71
CA GLU A 565 -13.47 7.59 42.60
C GLU A 565 -13.54 8.88 41.77
N GLY A 566 -12.75 8.93 40.70
CA GLY A 566 -12.87 9.91 39.63
C GLY A 566 -12.62 9.23 38.30
N SER A 567 -13.68 9.10 37.48
CA SER A 567 -13.67 8.42 36.18
C SER A 567 -12.39 8.68 35.37
N PHE A 568 -11.55 7.66 35.23
CA PHE A 568 -10.47 7.63 34.25
C PHE A 568 -11.10 7.44 32.86
N SER A 569 -11.34 8.56 32.16
CA SER A 569 -11.80 8.55 30.77
C SER A 569 -10.60 8.70 29.84
N ILE A 570 -10.52 7.80 28.85
CA ILE A 570 -9.52 7.80 27.76
C ILE A 570 -9.50 9.14 26.98
N MET A 571 -10.57 9.94 27.06
CA MET A 571 -10.60 11.30 26.48
C MET A 571 -9.54 12.25 27.08
N LYS A 572 -9.19 12.11 28.37
CA LYS A 572 -8.18 12.97 29.03
C LYS A 572 -6.74 12.77 28.53
N LEU A 573 -6.47 11.69 27.79
CA LEU A 573 -5.15 11.41 27.21
C LEU A 573 -5.04 11.88 25.75
N ALA A 574 -6.18 12.04 25.06
CA ALA A 574 -6.24 12.45 23.66
C ALA A 574 -6.42 13.98 23.51
N GLU A 575 -7.09 14.62 24.47
CA GLU A 575 -7.13 16.08 24.59
C GLU A 575 -5.86 16.54 25.27
N GLY A 576 -5.02 17.30 24.56
CA GLY A 576 -3.83 17.90 25.15
C GLY A 576 -4.16 18.69 26.42
N ASN A 577 -3.17 18.88 27.30
CA ASN A 577 -3.36 19.73 28.48
C ASN A 577 -3.82 21.14 28.03
N VAL A 578 -5.09 21.45 28.24
CA VAL A 578 -5.62 22.80 28.01
C VAL A 578 -4.95 23.73 29.02
N THR A 579 -4.14 24.67 28.53
CA THR A 579 -3.38 25.64 29.34
C THR A 579 -3.97 27.05 29.28
N SER A 580 -4.85 27.35 28.31
CA SER A 580 -5.54 28.63 28.15
C SER A 580 -6.90 28.45 27.46
N VAL A 581 -7.79 29.45 27.55
CA VAL A 581 -9.12 29.39 26.92
C VAL A 581 -9.01 29.64 25.41
N GLY A 582 -9.26 28.59 24.60
CA GLY A 582 -9.15 28.64 23.14
C GLY A 582 -10.37 29.25 22.45
N SER A 583 -10.24 29.55 21.16
CA SER A 583 -11.30 30.15 20.32
C SER A 583 -12.33 29.13 19.79
N VAL A 584 -11.96 27.85 19.73
CA VAL A 584 -12.78 26.77 19.14
C VAL A 584 -13.95 26.37 20.07
N ASN A 585 -13.65 25.97 21.32
CA ASN A 585 -14.63 25.56 22.35
C ASN A 585 -14.37 26.25 23.73
N PRO A 586 -14.44 27.59 23.81
CA PRO A 586 -14.06 28.36 25.01
C PRO A 586 -14.84 27.99 26.28
N ALA A 587 -16.10 27.57 26.15
CA ALA A 587 -16.93 27.18 27.29
C ALA A 587 -16.46 25.87 27.95
N GLU A 588 -15.96 24.91 27.17
CA GLU A 588 -15.43 23.65 27.70
C GLU A 588 -14.02 23.84 28.25
N ASP A 589 -13.18 24.61 27.54
CA ASP A 589 -11.83 24.97 27.99
C ASP A 589 -11.86 25.69 29.35
N PHE A 590 -12.80 26.63 29.52
CA PHE A 590 -13.01 27.32 30.79
C PHE A 590 -13.39 26.35 31.92
N ARG A 591 -14.31 25.39 31.68
CA ARG A 591 -14.67 24.38 32.70
C ARG A 591 -13.50 23.50 33.08
N ILE A 592 -12.64 23.14 32.12
CA ILE A 592 -11.46 22.31 32.36
C ILE A 592 -10.44 23.08 33.20
N LEU A 593 -10.12 24.32 32.83
CA LEU A 593 -9.15 25.16 33.52
C LEU A 593 -9.58 25.52 34.94
N VAL A 594 -10.88 25.80 35.14
CA VAL A 594 -11.44 26.12 36.47
C VAL A 594 -11.41 24.92 37.42
N ARG A 595 -11.45 23.69 36.89
CA ARG A 595 -11.36 22.45 37.69
C ARG A 595 -9.93 22.03 38.00
N GLN A 596 -8.93 22.60 37.34
CA GLN A 596 -7.52 22.35 37.64
C GLN A 596 -7.09 23.11 38.90
N LYS A 597 -6.49 22.42 39.87
CA LYS A 597 -6.10 22.99 41.20
C LYS A 597 -5.03 24.11 41.14
N ASN A 598 -4.44 24.42 39.98
CA ASN A 598 -3.28 25.31 39.84
C ASN A 598 -3.55 26.65 39.14
N ALA A 599 -4.76 26.93 38.64
CA ALA A 599 -5.05 28.17 37.92
C ALA A 599 -5.81 29.19 38.79
N ASP A 600 -5.41 30.46 38.77
CA ASP A 600 -6.19 31.52 39.41
C ASP A 600 -7.45 31.80 38.58
N PHE A 601 -8.61 31.58 39.21
CA PHE A 601 -9.93 31.80 38.59
C PHE A 601 -10.07 33.19 37.98
N LYS A 602 -9.43 34.22 38.54
CA LYS A 602 -9.52 35.59 38.03
C LYS A 602 -8.88 35.73 36.65
N ASP A 603 -7.71 35.13 36.45
CA ASP A 603 -6.96 35.20 35.19
C ASP A 603 -7.67 34.39 34.09
N VAL A 604 -8.16 33.19 34.43
CA VAL A 604 -8.94 32.35 33.51
C VAL A 604 -10.25 33.02 33.12
N SER A 605 -10.89 33.73 34.05
CA SER A 605 -12.11 34.52 33.77
C SER A 605 -11.81 35.69 32.84
N GLN A 606 -10.68 36.38 33.01
CA GLN A 606 -10.27 37.46 32.11
C GLN A 606 -10.01 36.96 30.69
N GLN A 607 -9.38 35.78 30.53
CA GLN A 607 -9.21 35.14 29.22
C GLN A 607 -10.57 34.85 28.56
N LEU A 608 -11.52 34.29 29.30
CA LEU A 608 -12.87 34.03 28.78
C LEU A 608 -13.60 35.33 28.40
N ILE A 609 -13.50 36.37 29.24
CA ILE A 609 -14.10 37.69 28.99
C ILE A 609 -13.54 38.31 27.71
N HIS A 610 -12.22 38.21 27.49
CA HIS A 610 -11.59 38.69 26.26
C HIS A 610 -12.11 37.96 25.02
N ARG A 611 -12.28 36.62 25.10
CA ARG A 611 -12.89 35.84 24.01
C ARG A 611 -14.36 36.20 23.76
N ILE A 612 -15.12 36.49 24.82
CA ILE A 612 -16.51 36.96 24.70
C ILE A 612 -16.55 38.34 24.01
N ASP A 613 -15.67 39.28 24.40
CA ASP A 613 -15.57 40.59 23.74
C ASP A 613 -15.23 40.43 22.24
N GLN A 614 -14.28 39.56 21.87
CA GLN A 614 -13.93 39.25 20.47
C GLN A 614 -15.12 38.67 19.67
N PHE A 615 -15.92 37.78 20.28
CA PHE A 615 -17.12 37.25 19.63
C PHE A 615 -18.20 38.31 19.40
N LEU A 616 -18.26 39.32 20.26
CA LEU A 616 -19.21 40.43 20.11
C LEU A 616 -18.82 41.35 18.96
N GLU A 617 -17.53 41.57 18.72
CA GLU A 617 -17.01 42.42 17.63
C GLU A 617 -17.34 41.89 16.22
N ASN A 618 -17.41 40.56 16.04
CA ASN A 618 -17.62 39.91 14.74
C ASN A 618 -19.08 39.91 14.21
N LYS A 619 -20.05 40.48 14.95
CA LYS A 619 -21.47 40.72 14.54
C LYS A 619 -22.23 39.53 13.90
N GLY A 620 -21.79 38.29 14.12
CA GLY A 620 -22.43 37.09 13.58
C GLY A 620 -23.34 36.38 14.59
N SER A 621 -24.52 35.94 14.16
CA SER A 621 -25.50 35.23 15.03
C SER A 621 -24.93 33.97 15.71
N GLN A 622 -24.05 33.23 15.03
CA GLN A 622 -23.39 32.05 15.61
C GLN A 622 -22.42 32.41 16.74
N TYR A 623 -21.70 33.53 16.62
CA TYR A 623 -20.78 34.03 17.65
C TYR A 623 -21.53 34.60 18.86
N TYR A 624 -22.69 35.23 18.64
CA TYR A 624 -23.59 35.63 19.73
C TYR A 624 -24.07 34.43 20.56
N MET A 625 -24.47 33.33 19.91
CA MET A 625 -24.87 32.10 20.61
C MET A 625 -23.71 31.44 21.37
N LYS A 626 -22.49 31.42 20.79
CA LYS A 626 -21.28 30.95 21.47
C LYS A 626 -20.93 31.82 22.68
N GLY A 627 -21.00 33.15 22.54
CA GLY A 627 -20.78 34.11 23.61
C GLY A 627 -21.76 33.93 24.77
N ILE A 628 -23.05 33.78 24.48
CA ILE A 628 -24.09 33.51 25.49
C ILE A 628 -23.84 32.19 26.22
N ASN A 629 -23.46 31.13 25.50
CA ASN A 629 -23.10 29.86 26.13
C ASN A 629 -21.90 30.02 27.07
N CYS A 630 -20.88 30.79 26.70
CA CYS A 630 -19.73 31.09 27.56
C CYS A 630 -20.15 31.86 28.82
N ILE A 631 -21.04 32.86 28.70
CA ILE A 631 -21.57 33.62 29.85
C ILE A 631 -22.37 32.71 30.78
N ARG A 632 -23.18 31.79 30.24
CA ARG A 632 -23.93 30.82 31.05
C ARG A 632 -23.00 29.90 31.84
N VAL A 633 -21.99 29.35 31.19
CA VAL A 633 -20.99 28.49 31.84
C VAL A 633 -20.18 29.27 32.88
N PHE A 634 -19.83 30.52 32.58
CA PHE A 634 -19.15 31.39 33.54
C PHE A 634 -20.02 31.65 34.79
N ARG A 635 -21.33 31.89 34.61
CA ARG A 635 -22.29 32.03 35.71
C ARG A 635 -22.36 30.77 36.58
N GLU A 636 -22.48 29.60 35.96
CA GLU A 636 -22.57 28.31 36.66
C GLU A 636 -21.33 28.04 37.52
N GLU A 637 -20.13 28.21 36.97
CA GLU A 637 -18.89 27.93 37.68
C GLU A 637 -18.56 29.01 38.73
N ALA A 638 -18.93 30.27 38.50
CA ALA A 638 -18.81 31.34 39.49
C ALA A 638 -19.68 31.09 40.74
N ILE A 639 -20.87 30.50 40.58
CA ILE A 639 -21.73 30.08 41.70
C ILE A 639 -21.09 28.92 42.46
N LYS A 640 -20.61 27.88 41.76
CA LYS A 640 -20.01 26.69 42.39
C LYS A 640 -18.77 27.00 43.22
N LEU A 641 -17.96 27.97 42.78
CA LEU A 641 -16.72 28.36 43.45
C LEU A 641 -16.87 29.56 44.39
N SER A 642 -18.09 30.04 44.62
CA SER A 642 -18.41 31.21 45.46
C SER A 642 -17.66 32.49 45.05
N LYS A 643 -17.20 32.59 43.80
CA LYS A 643 -16.50 33.77 43.23
C LYS A 643 -17.47 34.65 42.44
N VAL A 644 -18.57 35.01 43.08
CA VAL A 644 -19.74 35.67 42.49
C VAL A 644 -19.44 37.10 42.01
N GLN A 645 -18.51 37.79 42.67
CA GLN A 645 -18.19 39.19 42.40
C GLN A 645 -17.56 39.39 41.02
N CYS A 646 -16.70 38.46 40.58
CA CYS A 646 -16.09 38.50 39.24
C CYS A 646 -17.13 38.45 38.11
N PHE A 647 -18.20 37.68 38.29
CA PHE A 647 -19.28 37.58 37.30
C PHE A 647 -20.18 38.83 37.30
N ASN A 648 -20.56 39.32 38.48
CA ASN A 648 -21.43 40.49 38.60
C ASN A 648 -20.74 41.77 38.10
N ASP A 649 -19.45 41.95 38.37
CA ASP A 649 -18.66 43.08 37.86
C ASP A 649 -18.53 43.02 36.33
N PHE A 650 -18.28 41.83 35.77
CA PHE A 650 -18.24 41.61 34.33
C PHE A 650 -19.59 41.94 33.66
N LEU A 651 -20.71 41.44 34.22
CA LEU A 651 -22.03 41.65 33.61
C LEU A 651 -22.45 43.13 33.67
N GLN A 652 -22.06 43.86 34.71
CA GLN A 652 -22.25 45.32 34.77
C GLN A 652 -21.39 46.06 33.74
N ALA A 653 -20.11 45.68 33.59
CA ALA A 653 -19.24 46.23 32.57
C ALA A 653 -19.78 45.96 31.15
N LEU A 654 -20.26 44.74 30.89
CA LEU A 654 -20.88 44.36 29.63
C LEU A 654 -22.12 45.22 29.35
N LYS A 655 -23.00 45.42 30.34
CA LYS A 655 -24.17 46.30 30.19
C LYS A 655 -23.79 47.74 29.84
N SER A 656 -22.72 48.27 30.44
CA SER A 656 -22.23 49.62 30.12
C SER A 656 -21.69 49.75 28.69
N LYS A 657 -21.03 48.70 28.15
CA LYS A 657 -20.55 48.66 26.76
C LYS A 657 -21.68 48.51 25.73
N VAL A 658 -22.79 47.90 26.13
CA VAL A 658 -23.97 47.66 25.27
C VAL A 658 -24.87 48.90 25.14
N GLU A 659 -24.77 49.88 26.06
CA GLU A 659 -25.49 51.17 25.94
C GLU A 659 -25.01 52.03 24.74
N ASP A 660 -23.84 51.72 24.16
CA ASP A 660 -23.45 52.17 22.83
C ASP A 660 -24.21 51.33 21.78
N LYS A 661 -24.98 51.99 20.90
CA LYS A 661 -26.02 51.45 19.99
C LYS A 661 -25.66 50.26 19.07
N ALA A 662 -24.46 49.69 19.15
CA ALA A 662 -23.95 48.64 18.27
C ALA A 662 -24.36 47.19 18.64
N PHE A 663 -24.87 46.94 19.86
CA PHE A 663 -25.09 45.56 20.37
C PHE A 663 -26.53 45.30 20.91
N ALA A 664 -27.52 46.04 20.44
CA ALA A 664 -28.91 45.93 20.92
C ALA A 664 -29.49 44.50 20.73
N ASP A 665 -29.25 43.88 19.58
CA ASP A 665 -29.76 42.54 19.24
C ASP A 665 -29.21 41.45 20.19
N PHE A 666 -27.93 41.54 20.57
CA PHE A 666 -27.31 40.61 21.52
C PHE A 666 -27.94 40.74 22.92
N TRP A 667 -28.23 41.97 23.34
CA TRP A 667 -28.84 42.23 24.65
C TRP A 667 -30.30 41.79 24.72
N GLU A 668 -31.06 41.91 23.63
CA GLU A 668 -32.42 41.36 23.55
C GLU A 668 -32.42 39.83 23.73
N ILE A 669 -31.45 39.12 23.14
CA ILE A 669 -31.31 37.66 23.33
C ILE A 669 -30.92 37.33 24.78
N MET A 670 -30.06 38.12 25.42
CA MET A 670 -29.73 37.95 26.84
C MET A 670 -30.94 38.17 27.77
N ILE A 671 -31.82 39.12 27.44
CA ILE A 671 -33.09 39.36 28.16
C ILE A 671 -34.05 38.17 27.95
N GLN A 672 -34.13 37.65 26.72
CA GLN A 672 -34.95 36.48 26.40
C GLN A 672 -34.52 35.23 27.17
N ASP A 673 -33.21 35.00 27.31
CA ASP A 673 -32.62 33.89 28.07
C ASP A 673 -32.58 34.14 29.60
N ARG A 674 -33.05 35.31 30.07
CA ARG A 674 -33.11 35.72 31.49
C ARG A 674 -31.77 35.63 32.23
N ILE A 675 -30.66 35.94 31.58
CA ILE A 675 -29.33 35.92 32.22
C ILE A 675 -29.12 37.21 33.01
N SER A 676 -29.41 37.18 34.32
CA SER A 676 -29.26 38.32 35.24
C SER A 676 -28.05 38.19 36.17
N LEU A 677 -27.78 39.26 36.92
CA LEU A 677 -26.85 39.27 38.05
C LEU A 677 -27.19 38.14 39.04
N ILE A 678 -26.18 37.55 39.66
CA ILE A 678 -26.34 36.49 40.67
C ILE A 678 -26.83 37.12 41.97
N THR A 679 -27.95 36.63 42.51
CA THR A 679 -28.62 37.23 43.68
C THR A 679 -28.13 36.66 45.02
N LYS A 680 -28.43 37.36 46.12
CA LYS A 680 -28.22 36.90 47.51
C LYS A 680 -28.86 35.55 47.84
N VAL A 681 -29.93 35.18 47.13
CA VAL A 681 -30.64 33.92 47.33
C VAL A 681 -29.88 32.75 46.69
N GLU A 682 -29.13 33.00 45.62
CA GLU A 682 -28.42 31.98 44.85
C GLU A 682 -26.99 31.73 45.35
N ALA A 683 -26.35 32.71 45.98
CA ALA A 683 -25.02 32.55 46.57
C ALA A 683 -24.77 33.55 47.72
N GLU A 684 -24.25 33.04 48.85
CA GLU A 684 -24.03 33.81 50.09
C GLU A 684 -23.04 34.99 49.93
N GLY A 685 -22.21 34.98 48.89
CA GLY A 685 -21.23 36.03 48.57
C GLY A 685 -21.76 37.20 47.74
N SER A 686 -23.04 37.23 47.35
CA SER A 686 -23.60 38.32 46.53
C SER A 686 -24.11 39.49 47.37
N LEU A 687 -23.95 40.72 46.87
CA LEU A 687 -24.55 41.92 47.46
C LEU A 687 -25.89 42.32 46.80
N VAL A 688 -26.27 41.65 45.71
CA VAL A 688 -27.41 42.03 44.85
C VAL A 688 -28.71 41.37 45.32
N THR A 689 -29.77 42.18 45.45
CA THR A 689 -31.13 41.71 45.80
C THR A 689 -31.90 41.23 44.56
N SER A 690 -32.92 40.38 44.75
CA SER A 690 -33.77 39.88 43.66
C SER A 690 -34.45 41.02 42.88
N GLU A 691 -34.84 42.11 43.56
CA GLU A 691 -35.41 43.30 42.93
C GLU A 691 -34.39 44.07 42.07
N GLU A 692 -33.11 44.09 42.46
CA GLU A 692 -32.05 44.73 41.68
C GLU A 692 -31.69 43.92 40.43
N ALA A 693 -31.72 42.59 40.51
CA ALA A 693 -31.50 41.72 39.35
C ALA A 693 -32.64 41.82 38.32
N GLU A 694 -33.90 41.96 38.77
CA GLU A 694 -35.04 42.20 37.88
C GLU A 694 -35.02 43.59 37.25
N LYS A 695 -34.70 44.64 38.03
CA LYS A 695 -34.50 46.01 37.50
C LYS A 695 -33.32 46.09 36.53
N PHE A 696 -32.33 45.21 36.66
CA PHE A 696 -31.19 45.15 35.75
C PHE A 696 -31.57 44.69 34.33
N LEU A 697 -32.63 43.90 34.16
CA LEU A 697 -33.10 43.45 32.84
C LEU A 697 -34.15 44.39 32.21
N ALA A 698 -34.66 45.38 32.96
CA ALA A 698 -35.68 46.30 32.47
C ALA A 698 -35.10 47.36 31.49
N PRO A 699 -35.77 47.66 30.35
CA PRO A 699 -35.39 48.75 29.45
C PRO A 699 -35.61 50.12 30.12
N LYS A 700 -34.65 51.05 30.00
CA LYS A 700 -34.79 52.42 30.54
C LYS A 700 -35.88 53.21 29.79
N GLU A 701 -36.78 53.87 30.52
CA GLU A 701 -37.75 54.83 29.96
C GLU A 701 -37.04 56.05 29.32
N LYS A 702 -37.39 56.37 28.08
CA LYS A 702 -36.91 57.57 27.37
C LYS A 702 -37.42 58.83 28.05
N LYS A 703 -36.53 59.70 28.55
CA LYS A 703 -36.88 61.08 28.93
C LYS A 703 -37.04 61.93 27.67
N ASN A 704 -38.18 62.60 27.55
CA ASN A 704 -38.53 63.53 26.49
C ASN A 704 -37.55 64.71 26.38
N GLU A 705 -37.15 64.99 25.14
CA GLU A 705 -36.44 66.19 24.72
C GLU A 705 -37.30 67.45 24.87
N SER A 706 -36.66 68.56 25.23
CA SER A 706 -37.11 69.92 24.90
C SER A 706 -36.10 70.53 23.93
N LEU A 707 -36.52 70.80 22.70
CA LEU A 707 -35.86 71.59 21.65
C LEU A 707 -36.46 73.01 21.64
N PRO A 708 -35.92 74.01 20.89
CA PRO A 708 -34.52 74.32 20.56
C PRO A 708 -34.21 75.85 20.64
N THR A 709 -32.97 76.26 20.37
CA THR A 709 -32.69 77.58 19.76
C THR A 709 -31.65 77.44 18.63
N THR A 710 -32.17 77.61 17.41
CA THR A 710 -31.60 78.20 16.18
C THR A 710 -30.09 78.42 16.06
N ASP A 711 -29.50 77.92 14.97
CA ASP A 711 -28.98 78.81 13.91
C ASP A 711 -29.10 78.15 12.54
N GLU A 712 -29.42 78.96 11.54
CA GLU A 712 -29.75 78.61 10.14
C GLU A 712 -28.50 78.64 9.23
N GLY A 713 -28.62 77.97 8.08
CA GLY A 713 -27.71 78.03 6.92
C GLY A 713 -27.04 76.67 6.69
N GLY A 714 -27.50 75.79 5.80
CA GLY A 714 -28.05 76.02 4.48
C GLY A 714 -27.04 75.48 3.47
N ASP A 715 -27.23 74.26 2.98
CA ASP A 715 -27.12 73.99 1.54
C ASP A 715 -27.86 72.70 1.19
N VAL A 716 -28.62 72.81 0.11
CA VAL A 716 -29.56 71.85 -0.45
C VAL A 716 -28.96 71.41 -1.77
N ASP A 717 -28.90 70.10 -2.01
CA ASP A 717 -28.69 69.35 -3.28
C ASP A 717 -27.95 68.06 -2.87
N ASP A 718 -28.40 66.81 -3.06
CA ASP A 718 -29.32 66.24 -4.03
C ASP A 718 -30.06 65.05 -3.40
N LEU A 719 -31.39 65.12 -3.37
CA LEU A 719 -32.25 63.97 -3.53
C LEU A 719 -32.83 64.06 -4.93
N VAL A 720 -32.76 62.97 -5.71
CA VAL A 720 -33.90 62.36 -6.44
C VAL A 720 -33.36 61.42 -7.53
N SER A 721 -33.62 60.13 -7.39
CA SER A 721 -34.23 59.27 -8.43
C SER A 721 -34.26 57.81 -7.92
N THR A 722 -35.34 57.40 -7.26
CA THR A 722 -36.53 56.67 -7.77
C THR A 722 -36.40 55.13 -7.73
N ILE A 723 -37.29 54.56 -6.92
CA ILE A 723 -38.00 53.26 -7.03
C ILE A 723 -37.18 51.99 -6.82
#